data_AF-A0A8S4S3X8-F1
#
_entry.id   AF-A0A8S4S3X8-F1
#
_cell.length_a   1.000
_cell.length_b   1.000
_cell.length_c   1.000
_cell.angle_alpha   90.00
_cell.angle_beta   90.00
_cell.angle_gamma   90.00
#
_symmetry.space_group_name_H-M   'P 1'
#
loop_
_entity.id
_entity.type
_entity.pdbx_description
1 polymer ?
#
loop_
_entity_poly.entity_id
_entity_poly.type
_entity_poly.pdbx_seq_one_letter_code
_entity_poly.pdbx_strand_id
1 'polypeptide(L)'
;MNVLTSFTPRDLDGSGGGVWEQRGGAATMSAPNSLARYYLHRLLQSRANLYCQKKCRLEFSPIKFRSSVEVERPSTKIYRFTGTISHPNGCRVPLNSENLLLRECTIKNTDFVEGIVVYAGHETKAMLNNGGPRYKCSKLEKKMNTDVIWCVLVLLFLCCAGAVGCKVWLDEYSQLPTKNTPFIPNTGKPAYEGLLIFWTYIIILQVMIPVSLYVTIEMTKLLQVYHIHQDVEMYDAVTNTRTECRALNITEELGQINYLFSDKTGTLTENKMVFRRCAVSGVDYDHPPGPECEPSTTLPPIVTPLTKVSPNRRMLQHLRDTNEGQHTQKVREFLLILAICNTVVVSQPHVDDMQLSGANNDQFRNQKASRSNGTLRSNDKLTESRSTTPSPPPSTTSPLRLRLPKLPFGSRDDSSSEPSTSAEVQLARFEAESPDELALAEAALAYGYELRGRSPDDVELGIRGELSRLKVLRVQEFDSNRKCMSIALRTLTGQVVLYVKGADSTVLGALAPMRSGSAEAAAYERTRSLLSEYSRAGLRTLVMAKRTMSPALWEEWLAGHTRASEIGEGREKRIRDSLARLESALTLVGATGVEDRLQEAVPRTVRALLDAGIVIWVLTGDKPETAINIAYSAALFSQSDRLLHLMCRDKEQAESTIKSYLENGVVEAGIGRALVVDGRTLTYILDRRSGLVAPFLSLAKRCSAVLCCRATPLQKAYIVKAVKEELGVTTLAIGDGANDVSMIQTADVGVGLSGQEGRQAVMASDFALSRFKFIERLLLVHGHWCYDRLARMILYFFLKNATFVFLVFWYQLYCGFSSSVLIDQMHLMAYNLAFTAFPPIVIGAYDRVAPSTLLTERPGLYSASRRGLAYRAHSYWLVLAESVYISVVIFFTCKCAYTDTDVDIWLFGLCNMTCCLVIMLVYVAIETRSWTVIQLLALTGSLGAFFVLTLLYQTVCISCFRLPSTYYVMHHAIADPIYWLAVILTTVASLAPRLAYHAVRNSVRPGALGRAVLARRRRARPYAAHYHTPSASAHVYRPTDEDGLHKPQTEVAAIT
;
A
#
# COMPACT_ATOMS: atom_id res chain seq x y z
N MET A 1 -1.61 -27.18 10.20
CA MET A 1 -1.54 -27.21 11.67
C MET A 1 -2.78 -27.91 12.19
N ASN A 2 -2.68 -29.18 12.57
CA ASN A 2 -3.70 -29.83 13.40
C ASN A 2 -3.29 -29.64 14.86
N VAL A 3 -4.10 -28.90 15.61
CA VAL A 3 -3.90 -28.59 17.03
C VAL A 3 -4.41 -29.75 17.85
N LEU A 4 -3.53 -30.39 18.63
CA LEU A 4 -3.93 -31.31 19.70
C LEU A 4 -3.12 -30.98 20.96
N THR A 5 -3.76 -30.26 21.88
CA THR A 5 -3.74 -30.39 23.36
C THR A 5 -4.09 -29.05 24.01
N SER A 6 -5.11 -29.04 24.86
CA SER A 6 -5.56 -27.90 25.65
C SER A 6 -4.77 -27.78 26.96
N PHE A 7 -4.30 -26.58 27.31
CA PHE A 7 -3.71 -26.25 28.61
C PHE A 7 -4.55 -25.19 29.32
N THR A 8 -4.81 -25.36 30.62
CA THR A 8 -5.57 -24.41 31.45
C THR A 8 -4.68 -23.81 32.55
N PRO A 9 -4.76 -22.49 32.82
CA PRO A 9 -3.99 -21.85 33.88
C PRO A 9 -4.51 -22.24 35.28
N ARG A 10 -3.62 -22.27 36.27
CA ARG A 10 -3.98 -22.29 37.70
C ARG A 10 -3.90 -20.86 38.23
N ASP A 11 -5.02 -20.34 38.71
CA ASP A 11 -5.03 -19.16 39.57
C ASP A 11 -4.50 -19.56 40.96
N LEU A 12 -3.38 -18.96 41.38
CA LEU A 12 -2.93 -18.97 42.76
C LEU A 12 -2.81 -17.53 43.22
N ASP A 13 -3.51 -17.22 44.31
CA ASP A 13 -3.54 -15.91 44.95
C ASP A 13 -2.12 -15.41 45.29
N GLY A 14 -1.85 -14.16 44.90
CA GLY A 14 -0.92 -13.30 45.63
C GLY A 14 0.58 -13.59 45.52
N SER A 15 1.15 -13.72 44.33
CA SER A 15 2.47 -13.16 43.95
C SER A 15 2.81 -13.55 42.51
N GLY A 16 3.25 -12.57 41.71
CA GLY A 16 3.25 -12.66 40.25
C GLY A 16 4.19 -13.71 39.65
N GLY A 17 3.62 -14.66 38.92
CA GLY A 17 4.29 -15.56 37.98
C GLY A 17 3.33 -16.68 37.52
N GLY A 18 2.98 -16.71 36.23
CA GLY A 18 2.13 -17.79 35.68
C GLY A 18 2.96 -19.03 35.36
N VAL A 19 2.61 -20.18 35.93
CA VAL A 19 3.28 -21.47 35.73
C VAL A 19 2.34 -22.45 35.01
N TRP A 20 2.83 -23.18 34.02
CA TRP A 20 2.05 -24.13 33.20
C TRP A 20 2.62 -25.56 33.33
N GLU A 21 1.75 -26.59 33.44
CA GLU A 21 2.14 -28.00 33.66
C GLU A 21 1.33 -28.97 32.75
N GLN A 22 1.93 -30.09 32.29
CA GLN A 22 1.32 -31.10 31.40
C GLN A 22 1.08 -32.44 32.15
N ARG A 23 -0.07 -33.09 31.95
CA ARG A 23 -0.35 -34.48 32.44
C ARG A 23 -0.36 -35.48 31.26
N GLY A 24 0.28 -36.64 31.44
CA GLY A 24 0.67 -37.54 30.35
C GLY A 24 -0.18 -38.80 30.10
N GLY A 25 0.12 -39.47 28.98
CA GLY A 25 -0.27 -40.83 28.59
C GLY A 25 0.72 -41.38 27.55
N ALA A 26 1.09 -42.67 27.65
CA ALA A 26 2.28 -43.26 27.03
C ALA A 26 2.01 -44.15 25.78
N ALA A 27 2.94 -44.19 24.83
CA ALA A 27 3.32 -45.37 24.02
C ALA A 27 4.59 -45.08 23.15
N THR A 28 5.42 -46.10 22.92
CA THR A 28 6.79 -46.09 22.38
C THR A 28 6.89 -46.59 20.92
N MET A 29 7.84 -46.07 20.12
CA MET A 29 8.90 -46.84 19.40
C MET A 29 9.78 -45.97 18.47
N SER A 30 11.01 -46.42 18.25
CA SER A 30 12.17 -45.76 17.63
C SER A 30 12.50 -46.27 16.22
N ALA A 31 13.00 -45.42 15.31
CA ALA A 31 14.07 -45.73 14.34
C ALA A 31 14.51 -44.47 13.55
N PRO A 32 15.76 -44.43 13.03
CA PRO A 32 16.51 -43.20 12.74
C PRO A 32 16.71 -42.90 11.24
N ASN A 33 17.03 -41.63 10.95
CA ASN A 33 17.82 -41.08 9.82
C ASN A 33 17.11 -39.94 9.09
N SER A 34 17.67 -38.73 9.20
CA SER A 34 18.14 -37.96 8.04
C SER A 34 18.80 -36.66 8.49
N LEU A 35 19.92 -36.35 7.85
CA LEU A 35 20.76 -35.18 8.09
C LEU A 35 20.12 -33.94 7.45
N ALA A 36 19.86 -32.89 8.23
CA ALA A 36 19.96 -31.50 7.79
C ALA A 36 20.03 -30.56 9.00
N ARG A 37 21.24 -30.14 9.36
CA ARG A 37 21.53 -29.20 10.46
C ARG A 37 22.09 -27.91 9.89
N TYR A 38 21.30 -26.95 9.47
CA TYR A 38 21.81 -25.59 9.24
C TYR A 38 20.67 -24.58 9.32
N TYR A 39 20.44 -24.04 10.52
CA TYR A 39 19.96 -22.68 10.85
C TYR A 39 19.58 -22.61 12.35
N LEU A 40 19.23 -23.75 12.94
CA LEU A 40 19.07 -23.91 14.41
C LEU A 40 20.40 -23.89 15.18
N HIS A 41 21.54 -24.03 14.49
CA HIS A 41 22.85 -24.12 15.14
C HIS A 41 23.30 -22.79 15.74
N ARG A 42 22.96 -21.62 15.15
CA ARG A 42 23.30 -20.30 15.73
C ARG A 42 22.39 -19.90 16.89
N LEU A 43 21.12 -20.28 16.79
CA LEU A 43 20.05 -19.99 17.74
C LEU A 43 20.14 -20.81 19.04
N LEU A 44 20.80 -21.98 18.99
CA LEU A 44 21.15 -22.83 20.15
C LEU A 44 22.62 -22.75 20.57
N GLN A 45 23.49 -22.01 19.85
CA GLN A 45 24.90 -21.85 20.21
C GLN A 45 25.21 -20.61 21.05
N SER A 46 24.32 -19.60 21.11
CA SER A 46 24.52 -18.48 22.03
C SER A 46 24.19 -18.89 23.47
N ARG A 47 25.22 -19.42 24.15
CA ARG A 47 25.42 -19.47 25.61
C ARG A 47 24.51 -20.36 26.49
N ALA A 48 24.00 -21.48 25.98
CA ALA A 48 23.45 -22.55 26.86
C ALA A 48 24.23 -23.89 26.81
N ASN A 49 25.03 -24.13 25.78
CA ASN A 49 25.66 -25.45 25.55
C ASN A 49 27.07 -25.64 26.13
N LEU A 50 27.59 -24.72 26.93
CA LEU A 50 28.92 -24.91 27.54
C LEU A 50 28.94 -25.86 28.76
N TYR A 51 27.79 -26.40 29.19
CA TYR A 51 27.74 -27.36 30.32
C TYR A 51 27.23 -28.77 29.99
N CYS A 52 26.87 -29.08 28.73
CA CYS A 52 26.35 -30.41 28.38
C CYS A 52 26.76 -30.95 27.00
N GLN A 53 27.95 -30.60 26.49
CA GLN A 53 28.47 -31.24 25.27
C GLN A 53 29.91 -31.75 25.43
N LYS A 54 30.04 -32.83 26.21
CA LYS A 54 31.04 -33.87 25.93
C LYS A 54 30.47 -35.30 25.90
N LYS A 55 29.17 -35.49 26.18
CA LYS A 55 28.51 -36.81 26.06
C LYS A 55 27.08 -36.64 25.53
N CYS A 56 26.77 -37.37 24.46
CA CYS A 56 25.44 -37.62 23.90
C CYS A 56 24.70 -36.46 23.22
N ARG A 57 24.85 -36.38 21.88
CA ARG A 57 23.85 -35.80 20.97
C ARG A 57 22.59 -36.68 21.02
N LEU A 58 21.66 -36.38 21.93
CA LEU A 58 20.34 -37.01 21.98
C LEU A 58 19.37 -36.21 21.10
N GLU A 59 18.60 -36.90 20.25
CA GLU A 59 17.39 -36.35 19.64
C GLU A 59 16.50 -35.76 20.73
N PHE A 60 16.17 -34.48 20.60
CA PHE A 60 15.22 -33.83 21.48
C PHE A 60 13.86 -34.50 21.27
N SER A 61 13.27 -35.01 22.35
CA SER A 61 11.93 -35.58 22.31
C SER A 61 11.00 -34.66 23.11
N PRO A 62 10.02 -33.99 22.47
CA PRO A 62 9.13 -33.04 23.14
C PRO A 62 8.43 -33.62 24.36
N ILE A 63 8.11 -34.92 24.32
CA ILE A 63 7.40 -35.67 25.39
C ILE A 63 8.24 -35.78 26.68
N LYS A 64 9.58 -35.70 26.58
CA LYS A 64 10.50 -35.80 27.72
C LYS A 64 10.82 -34.45 28.34
N PHE A 65 10.36 -33.33 27.76
CA PHE A 65 10.66 -32.00 28.26
C PHE A 65 9.82 -31.67 29.51
N ARG A 66 10.47 -31.54 30.68
CA ARG A 66 9.84 -31.25 31.98
C ARG A 66 10.35 -29.96 32.63
N SER A 67 10.79 -28.98 31.85
CA SER A 67 11.39 -27.74 32.38
C SER A 67 10.36 -26.61 32.39
N SER A 68 10.38 -25.76 33.42
CA SER A 68 9.53 -24.56 33.45
C SER A 68 10.21 -23.41 32.73
N VAL A 69 9.41 -22.56 32.07
CA VAL A 69 9.90 -21.39 31.33
C VAL A 69 9.29 -20.14 31.97
N GLU A 70 10.14 -19.30 32.55
CA GLU A 70 9.77 -18.02 33.14
C GLU A 70 10.11 -16.90 32.17
N VAL A 71 9.15 -16.04 31.83
CA VAL A 71 9.33 -14.97 30.83
C VAL A 71 8.80 -13.64 31.34
N GLU A 72 9.33 -12.53 30.80
CA GLU A 72 8.79 -11.20 31.08
C GLU A 72 7.36 -11.02 30.56
N ARG A 73 6.65 -10.02 31.08
CA ARG A 73 5.33 -9.64 30.55
C ARG A 73 5.44 -9.20 29.08
N PRO A 74 4.41 -9.43 28.26
CA PRO A 74 4.40 -9.01 26.86
C PRO A 74 4.76 -7.53 26.69
N SER A 75 5.72 -7.23 25.81
CA SER A 75 6.23 -5.88 25.57
C SER A 75 6.23 -5.51 24.09
N THR A 76 6.08 -4.21 23.78
CA THR A 76 6.12 -3.69 22.39
C THR A 76 7.54 -3.67 21.80
N LYS A 77 8.57 -3.80 22.64
CA LYS A 77 9.98 -3.75 22.22
C LYS A 77 10.37 -5.03 21.48
N ILE A 78 10.45 -4.95 20.16
CA ILE A 78 10.73 -6.10 19.28
C ILE A 78 12.05 -6.81 19.66
N TYR A 79 13.13 -6.05 19.80
CA TYR A 79 14.49 -6.57 20.06
C TYR A 79 14.83 -6.85 21.54
N ARG A 80 13.88 -6.68 22.47
CA ARG A 80 14.10 -6.95 23.89
C ARG A 80 13.25 -8.12 24.32
N PHE A 81 13.88 -9.21 24.74
CA PHE A 81 13.21 -10.34 25.37
C PHE A 81 14.13 -10.93 26.41
N THR A 82 13.60 -11.16 27.60
CA THR A 82 14.33 -11.79 28.69
C THR A 82 13.45 -12.88 29.31
N GLY A 83 14.00 -14.07 29.40
CA GLY A 83 13.37 -15.20 30.10
C GLY A 83 14.41 -16.14 30.68
N THR A 84 13.96 -17.17 31.37
CA THR A 84 14.80 -18.20 31.97
C THR A 84 14.11 -19.55 31.90
N ILE A 85 14.80 -20.58 31.43
CA ILE A 85 14.34 -21.97 31.56
C ILE A 85 14.90 -22.53 32.86
N SER A 86 14.03 -22.98 33.75
CA SER A 86 14.37 -23.66 35.00
C SER A 86 14.19 -25.15 34.81
N HIS A 87 15.30 -25.88 34.79
CA HIS A 87 15.28 -27.34 34.70
C HIS A 87 15.04 -27.97 36.08
N PRO A 88 14.47 -29.19 36.16
CA PRO A 88 14.24 -29.90 37.42
C PRO A 88 15.52 -30.20 38.23
N ASN A 89 16.68 -30.15 37.58
CA ASN A 89 18.00 -30.32 38.19
C ASN A 89 18.57 -29.03 38.83
N GLY A 90 17.77 -27.95 38.90
CA GLY A 90 18.17 -26.66 39.46
C GLY A 90 18.99 -25.77 38.50
N CYS A 91 19.31 -26.26 37.30
CA CYS A 91 20.03 -25.48 36.29
C CYS A 91 19.10 -24.44 35.65
N ARG A 92 19.54 -23.18 35.61
CA ARG A 92 18.82 -22.07 34.97
C ARG A 92 19.53 -21.63 33.70
N VAL A 93 18.81 -21.65 32.58
CA VAL A 93 19.33 -21.21 31.27
C VAL A 93 18.65 -19.89 30.88
N PRO A 94 19.39 -18.79 30.69
CA PRO A 94 18.81 -17.52 30.27
C PRO A 94 18.36 -17.59 28.81
N LEU A 95 17.21 -16.97 28.52
CA LEU A 95 16.63 -16.78 27.19
C LEU A 95 16.73 -15.31 26.80
N ASN A 96 17.23 -15.07 25.58
CA ASN A 96 17.38 -13.73 25.00
C ASN A 96 16.51 -13.59 23.74
N SER A 97 16.48 -12.40 23.16
CA SER A 97 15.79 -12.12 21.89
C SER A 97 16.22 -13.02 20.74
N GLU A 98 17.45 -13.53 20.77
CA GLU A 98 17.94 -14.49 19.79
C GLU A 98 17.16 -15.79 19.83
N ASN A 99 16.61 -16.21 20.98
CA ASN A 99 15.87 -17.46 21.15
C ASN A 99 14.36 -17.33 20.89
N LEU A 100 13.89 -16.15 20.48
CA LEU A 100 12.47 -15.85 20.28
C LEU A 100 12.13 -15.76 18.79
N LEU A 101 11.23 -16.63 18.32
CA LEU A 101 10.62 -16.49 17.00
C LEU A 101 9.37 -15.62 17.09
N LEU A 102 9.31 -14.55 16.29
CA LEU A 102 8.18 -13.65 16.27
C LEU A 102 7.09 -14.16 15.33
N ARG A 103 5.84 -13.80 15.65
CA ARG A 103 4.70 -14.01 14.77
C ARG A 103 4.96 -13.35 13.40
N GLU A 104 4.55 -14.04 12.33
CA GLU A 104 4.71 -13.62 10.92
C GLU A 104 6.14 -13.66 10.36
N CYS A 105 7.12 -14.11 11.14
CA CYS A 105 8.42 -14.44 10.57
C CYS A 105 8.28 -15.67 9.65
N THR A 106 8.76 -15.55 8.42
CA THR A 106 8.92 -16.69 7.52
C THR A 106 10.20 -17.42 7.86
N ILE A 107 10.09 -18.68 8.24
CA ILE A 107 11.24 -19.56 8.42
C ILE A 107 11.77 -19.90 7.02
N LYS A 108 13.07 -19.71 6.81
CA LYS A 108 13.76 -20.02 5.55
C LYS A 108 14.99 -20.88 5.86
N ASN A 109 15.42 -21.69 4.91
CA ASN A 109 16.64 -22.50 4.97
C ASN A 109 16.65 -23.54 6.11
N THR A 110 15.48 -23.97 6.60
CA THR A 110 15.31 -25.14 7.49
C THR A 110 14.04 -25.89 7.15
N ASP A 111 14.08 -27.22 7.23
CA ASP A 111 12.92 -28.07 6.97
C ASP A 111 11.82 -27.89 8.03
N PHE A 112 12.19 -27.92 9.31
CA PHE A 112 11.27 -27.66 10.42
C PHE A 112 12.01 -27.07 11.63
N VAL A 113 11.23 -26.42 12.50
CA VAL A 113 11.71 -25.92 13.80
C VAL A 113 10.72 -26.35 14.88
N GLU A 114 11.25 -26.93 15.95
CA GLU A 114 10.48 -27.24 17.15
C GLU A 114 10.63 -26.10 18.17
N GLY A 115 9.53 -25.65 18.75
CA GLY A 115 9.52 -24.53 19.70
C GLY A 115 8.30 -24.53 20.59
N ILE A 116 8.37 -23.75 21.68
CA ILE A 116 7.29 -23.57 22.66
C ILE A 116 6.66 -22.20 22.42
N VAL A 117 5.32 -22.16 22.35
CA VAL A 117 4.58 -20.90 22.20
C VAL A 117 4.60 -20.15 23.54
N VAL A 118 5.29 -19.01 23.58
CA VAL A 118 5.41 -18.16 24.78
C VAL A 118 4.30 -17.11 24.86
N TYR A 119 3.94 -16.50 23.74
CA TYR A 119 2.88 -15.50 23.63
C TYR A 119 1.91 -15.90 22.53
N ALA A 120 0.61 -15.75 22.78
CA ALA A 120 -0.44 -16.10 21.83
C ALA A 120 -1.39 -14.91 21.56
N GLY A 121 -2.01 -14.89 20.38
CA GLY A 121 -3.01 -13.87 20.03
C GLY A 121 -2.49 -12.44 20.14
N HIS A 122 -3.18 -11.62 20.94
CA HIS A 122 -2.91 -10.19 21.16
C HIS A 122 -1.67 -9.91 22.02
N GLU A 123 -1.15 -10.91 22.72
CA GLU A 123 0.09 -10.78 23.52
C GLU A 123 1.35 -10.84 22.66
N THR A 124 1.23 -11.31 21.42
CA THR A 124 2.37 -11.34 20.50
C THR A 124 2.85 -9.92 20.20
N LYS A 125 4.18 -9.73 20.15
CA LYS A 125 4.77 -8.41 19.89
C LYS A 125 4.32 -7.78 18.57
N ALA A 126 4.05 -8.60 17.55
CA ALA A 126 3.49 -8.15 16.28
C ALA A 126 2.10 -7.53 16.47
N MET A 127 1.22 -8.17 17.25
CA MET A 127 -0.12 -7.66 17.54
C MET A 127 -0.11 -6.47 18.50
N LEU A 128 0.80 -6.44 19.49
CA LEU A 128 0.96 -5.30 20.39
C LEU A 128 1.43 -4.03 19.66
N ASN A 129 2.22 -4.19 18.59
CA ASN A 129 2.61 -3.08 17.72
C ASN A 129 1.59 -2.79 16.60
N ASN A 130 0.67 -3.72 16.35
CA ASN A 130 -0.44 -3.51 15.43
C ASN A 130 -1.61 -2.85 16.18
N GLY A 131 -1.63 -1.52 16.22
CA GLY A 131 -2.69 -0.74 16.85
C GLY A 131 -4.08 -0.84 16.19
N GLY A 132 -4.24 -1.73 15.21
CA GLY A 132 -5.43 -1.83 14.36
C GLY A 132 -5.58 -0.66 13.39
N PRO A 133 -6.54 -0.73 12.45
CA PRO A 133 -6.88 0.39 11.59
C PRO A 133 -7.40 1.53 12.47
N ARG A 134 -6.66 2.64 12.54
CA ARG A 134 -7.14 3.84 13.22
C ARG A 134 -8.25 4.47 12.39
N TYR A 135 -9.31 4.90 13.07
CA TYR A 135 -10.34 5.71 12.42
C TYR A 135 -9.73 7.06 11.98
N LYS A 136 -9.67 7.28 10.67
CA LYS A 136 -9.20 8.54 10.07
C LYS A 136 -10.39 9.30 9.50
N CYS A 137 -10.51 10.59 9.79
CA CYS A 137 -11.52 11.45 9.17
C CYS A 137 -10.90 12.22 8.00
N SER A 138 -11.58 12.25 6.86
CA SER A 138 -11.14 13.02 5.70
C SER A 138 -11.20 14.54 5.96
N LYS A 139 -10.35 15.31 5.27
CA LYS A 139 -10.45 16.77 5.24
C LYS A 139 -11.78 17.25 4.65
N LEU A 140 -12.33 16.52 3.67
CA LEU A 140 -13.61 16.86 3.05
C LEU A 140 -14.75 16.70 4.07
N GLU A 141 -14.73 15.63 4.88
CA GLU A 141 -15.70 15.43 5.97
C GLU A 141 -15.65 16.53 7.03
N LYS A 142 -14.45 16.96 7.44
CA LYS A 142 -14.30 18.08 8.40
C LYS A 142 -14.92 19.36 7.87
N LYS A 143 -14.75 19.63 6.57
CA LYS A 143 -15.33 20.80 5.91
C LYS A 143 -16.84 20.69 5.81
N MET A 144 -17.35 19.51 5.41
CA MET A 144 -18.78 19.22 5.40
C MET A 144 -19.41 19.41 6.78
N ASN A 145 -18.77 18.94 7.86
CA ASN A 145 -19.26 19.15 9.22
C ASN A 145 -19.35 20.64 9.58
N THR A 146 -18.45 21.47 9.07
CA THR A 146 -18.53 22.94 9.22
C THR A 146 -19.75 23.50 8.49
N ASP A 147 -20.04 23.01 7.28
CA ASP A 147 -21.21 23.42 6.51
C ASP A 147 -22.53 22.95 7.13
N VAL A 148 -22.55 21.78 7.78
CA VAL A 148 -23.70 21.28 8.56
C VAL A 148 -24.00 22.21 9.75
N ILE A 149 -22.97 22.75 10.42
CA ILE A 149 -23.17 23.75 11.49
C ILE A 149 -23.85 25.01 10.91
N TRP A 150 -23.44 25.47 9.73
CA TRP A 150 -24.14 26.57 9.05
C TRP A 150 -25.60 26.23 8.72
N CYS A 151 -25.91 25.01 8.29
CA CYS A 151 -27.31 24.59 8.11
C CYS A 151 -28.14 24.68 9.39
N VAL A 152 -27.57 24.30 10.55
CA VAL A 152 -28.23 24.45 11.85
C VAL A 152 -28.49 25.92 12.17
N LEU A 153 -27.52 26.81 11.91
CA LEU A 153 -27.69 28.24 12.14
C LEU A 153 -28.77 28.85 11.23
N VAL A 154 -28.83 28.47 9.95
CA VAL A 154 -29.89 28.91 9.03
C VAL A 154 -31.25 28.36 9.47
N LEU A 155 -31.32 27.10 9.93
CA LEU A 155 -32.54 26.52 10.47
C LEU A 155 -33.05 27.33 11.68
N LEU A 156 -32.19 27.61 12.65
CA LEU A 156 -32.55 28.42 13.82
C LEU A 156 -33.03 29.82 13.42
N PHE A 157 -32.38 30.45 12.44
CA PHE A 157 -32.82 31.73 11.90
C PHE A 157 -34.24 31.67 11.31
N LEU A 158 -34.54 30.65 10.49
CA LEU A 158 -35.88 30.46 9.91
C LEU A 158 -36.94 30.18 10.99
N CYS A 159 -36.61 29.37 12.01
CA CYS A 159 -37.50 29.11 13.15
C CYS A 159 -37.79 30.40 13.94
N CYS A 160 -36.78 31.23 14.21
CA CYS A 160 -36.97 32.53 14.85
C CYS A 160 -37.83 33.47 14.01
N ALA A 161 -37.57 33.55 12.69
CA ALA A 161 -38.35 34.38 11.77
C ALA A 161 -39.83 33.94 11.75
N GLY A 162 -40.09 32.63 11.71
CA GLY A 162 -41.44 32.09 11.76
C GLY A 162 -42.15 32.34 13.09
N ALA A 163 -41.46 32.20 14.21
CA ALA A 163 -41.99 32.48 15.55
C ALA A 163 -42.36 33.96 15.74
N VAL A 164 -41.49 34.87 15.28
CA VAL A 164 -41.75 36.31 15.28
C VAL A 164 -42.91 36.64 14.34
N GLY A 165 -42.93 36.05 13.14
CA GLY A 165 -44.01 36.21 12.18
C GLY A 165 -45.37 35.80 12.75
N CYS A 166 -45.45 34.65 13.43
CA CYS A 166 -46.68 34.23 14.08
C CYS A 166 -47.10 35.17 15.21
N LYS A 167 -46.15 35.58 16.07
CA LYS A 167 -46.43 36.55 17.14
C LYS A 167 -47.02 37.83 16.57
N VAL A 168 -46.38 38.42 15.55
CA VAL A 168 -46.85 39.67 14.90
C VAL A 168 -48.23 39.47 14.31
N TRP A 169 -48.46 38.36 13.61
CA TRP A 169 -49.77 38.04 13.02
C TRP A 169 -50.87 37.91 14.09
N LEU A 170 -50.61 37.18 15.19
CA LEU A 170 -51.58 37.03 16.29
C LEU A 170 -51.82 38.31 17.09
N ASP A 171 -50.82 39.21 17.16
CA ASP A 171 -50.92 40.49 17.86
C ASP A 171 -51.98 41.41 17.20
N GLU A 172 -52.10 41.38 15.87
CA GLU A 172 -53.13 42.12 15.13
C GLU A 172 -54.56 41.69 15.51
N TYR A 173 -54.76 40.41 15.80
CA TYR A 173 -56.07 39.87 16.21
C TYR A 173 -56.32 39.96 17.72
N SER A 174 -55.30 40.25 18.52
CA SER A 174 -55.43 40.40 19.99
C SER A 174 -56.22 41.65 20.41
N GLN A 175 -56.30 42.66 19.53
CA GLN A 175 -56.99 43.93 19.78
C GLN A 175 -58.46 43.93 19.34
N LEU A 176 -58.90 42.91 18.60
CA LEU A 176 -60.30 42.73 18.18
C LEU A 176 -61.08 41.98 19.27
N PRO A 177 -62.37 42.27 19.52
CA PRO A 177 -63.17 41.52 20.49
C PRO A 177 -63.28 40.04 20.04
N THR A 178 -62.47 39.18 20.64
CA THR A 178 -62.18 37.78 20.28
C THR A 178 -63.33 36.79 20.49
N LYS A 179 -64.58 37.21 20.29
CA LYS A 179 -65.75 36.32 20.44
C LYS A 179 -66.22 35.61 19.16
N ASN A 180 -65.81 36.05 17.96
CA ASN A 180 -66.50 35.64 16.72
C ASN A 180 -65.64 34.99 15.60
N THR A 181 -64.38 34.60 15.83
CA THR A 181 -63.58 33.85 14.82
C THR A 181 -63.30 32.41 15.28
N PRO A 182 -64.11 31.41 14.88
CA PRO A 182 -64.04 30.03 15.39
C PRO A 182 -62.75 29.27 15.03
N PHE A 183 -61.90 29.82 14.16
CA PHE A 183 -60.71 29.16 13.62
C PHE A 183 -59.37 29.72 14.15
N ILE A 184 -59.38 30.78 14.97
CA ILE A 184 -58.17 31.39 15.53
C ILE A 184 -58.02 30.96 17.00
N PRO A 185 -56.85 30.44 17.43
CA PRO A 185 -56.63 30.03 18.82
C PRO A 185 -56.75 31.25 19.75
N ASN A 186 -57.75 31.23 20.63
CA ASN A 186 -58.01 32.29 21.60
C ASN A 186 -56.98 32.24 22.74
N THR A 187 -55.77 32.71 22.46
CA THR A 187 -54.63 32.63 23.37
C THR A 187 -54.30 34.03 23.85
N GLY A 188 -54.64 34.33 25.10
CA GLY A 188 -54.37 35.64 25.73
C GLY A 188 -52.89 36.03 25.83
N LYS A 189 -51.96 35.25 25.23
CA LYS A 189 -50.51 35.49 25.20
C LYS A 189 -49.90 35.07 23.85
N PRO A 190 -49.91 35.96 22.82
CA PRO A 190 -49.33 35.69 21.50
C PRO A 190 -47.84 35.29 21.52
N ALA A 191 -47.08 35.78 22.51
CA ALA A 191 -45.66 35.42 22.68
C ALA A 191 -45.45 33.95 23.07
N TYR A 192 -46.39 33.34 23.79
CA TYR A 192 -46.31 31.93 24.16
C TYR A 192 -46.58 31.01 22.95
N GLU A 193 -47.56 31.36 22.12
CA GLU A 193 -47.82 30.64 20.86
C GLU A 193 -46.64 30.75 19.89
N GLY A 194 -46.04 31.94 19.76
CA GLY A 194 -44.81 32.12 18.97
C GLY A 194 -43.67 31.21 19.47
N LEU A 195 -43.54 31.01 20.79
CA LEU A 195 -42.55 30.09 21.36
C LEU A 195 -42.86 28.62 21.07
N LEU A 196 -44.14 28.21 21.06
CA LEU A 196 -44.52 26.85 20.66
C LEU A 196 -44.23 26.62 19.17
N ILE A 197 -44.58 27.59 18.32
CA ILE A 197 -44.35 27.55 16.89
C ILE A 197 -42.86 27.52 16.53
N PHE A 198 -41.99 28.15 17.33
CA PHE A 198 -40.55 28.00 17.19
C PHE A 198 -40.13 26.52 17.22
N TRP A 199 -40.60 25.75 18.20
CA TRP A 199 -40.30 24.32 18.32
C TRP A 199 -40.97 23.49 17.23
N THR A 200 -42.19 23.84 16.83
CA THR A 200 -42.89 23.17 15.72
C THR A 200 -42.13 23.37 14.40
N TYR A 201 -41.59 24.57 14.14
CA TYR A 201 -40.77 24.82 12.95
C TYR A 201 -39.46 24.05 12.94
N ILE A 202 -38.85 23.78 14.10
CA ILE A 202 -37.67 22.89 14.16
C ILE A 202 -38.01 21.51 13.60
N ILE A 203 -39.19 20.97 13.93
CA ILE A 203 -39.64 19.65 13.47
C ILE A 203 -39.92 19.67 11.96
N ILE A 204 -40.64 20.69 11.47
CA ILE A 204 -41.05 20.78 10.06
C ILE A 204 -39.84 21.04 9.14
N LEU A 205 -38.95 21.95 9.55
CA LEU A 205 -37.80 22.37 8.74
C LEU A 205 -36.54 21.51 9.00
N GLN A 206 -36.65 20.42 9.79
CA GLN A 206 -35.52 19.53 10.13
C GLN A 206 -34.78 18.96 8.92
N VAL A 207 -35.44 18.86 7.77
CA VAL A 207 -34.88 18.40 6.49
C VAL A 207 -33.68 19.25 6.04
N MET A 208 -33.54 20.46 6.59
CA MET A 208 -32.38 21.34 6.41
C MET A 208 -31.08 20.69 6.86
N ILE A 209 -31.13 19.86 7.90
CA ILE A 209 -30.00 19.05 8.36
C ILE A 209 -30.07 17.73 7.57
N PRO A 210 -29.13 17.50 6.63
CA PRO A 210 -29.25 16.38 5.71
C PRO A 210 -28.75 15.08 6.37
N VAL A 211 -29.52 14.48 7.27
CA VAL A 211 -29.13 13.23 7.98
C VAL A 211 -28.83 12.10 6.98
N SER A 212 -29.62 12.02 5.91
CA SER A 212 -29.44 11.05 4.81
C SER A 212 -28.15 11.25 4.00
N LEU A 213 -27.47 12.40 4.12
CA LEU A 213 -26.19 12.64 3.44
C LEU A 213 -25.11 11.68 3.93
N TYR A 214 -25.00 11.47 5.25
CA TYR A 214 -23.97 10.60 5.83
C TYR A 214 -24.12 9.15 5.36
N VAL A 215 -25.34 8.62 5.35
CA VAL A 215 -25.63 7.27 4.84
C VAL A 215 -25.29 7.16 3.35
N THR A 216 -25.63 8.19 2.57
CA THR A 216 -25.35 8.24 1.13
C THR A 216 -23.85 8.28 0.85
N ILE A 217 -23.08 9.01 1.66
CA ILE A 217 -21.62 9.07 1.58
C ILE A 217 -21.01 7.71 1.85
N GLU A 218 -21.38 7.05 2.94
CA GLU A 218 -20.83 5.72 3.28
C GLU A 218 -21.14 4.70 2.18
N MET A 219 -22.37 4.67 1.67
CA MET A 219 -22.73 3.75 0.58
C MET A 219 -21.95 4.05 -0.71
N THR A 220 -21.72 5.33 -1.01
CA THR A 220 -20.92 5.76 -2.15
C THR A 220 -19.45 5.34 -1.99
N LYS A 221 -18.88 5.51 -0.80
CA LYS A 221 -17.50 5.11 -0.49
C LYS A 221 -17.31 3.60 -0.64
N LEU A 222 -18.27 2.79 -0.17
CA LEU A 222 -18.26 1.34 -0.37
C LEU A 222 -18.23 0.95 -1.85
N LEU A 223 -19.03 1.63 -2.69
CA LEU A 223 -19.02 1.41 -4.14
C LEU A 223 -17.68 1.85 -4.78
N GLN A 224 -17.10 2.97 -4.35
CA GLN A 224 -15.79 3.41 -4.80
C GLN A 224 -14.69 2.40 -4.45
N VAL A 225 -14.70 1.87 -3.22
CA VAL A 225 -13.78 0.81 -2.79
C VAL A 225 -13.95 -0.44 -3.64
N TYR A 226 -15.19 -0.85 -3.92
CA TYR A 226 -15.46 -1.99 -4.80
C TYR A 226 -14.83 -1.80 -6.20
N HIS A 227 -14.95 -0.59 -6.77
CA HIS A 227 -14.34 -0.27 -8.06
C HIS A 227 -12.81 -0.28 -8.03
N ILE A 228 -12.18 0.18 -6.94
CA ILE A 228 -10.72 0.11 -6.78
C ILE A 228 -10.27 -1.35 -6.72
N HIS A 229 -11.00 -2.21 -6.00
CA HIS A 229 -10.65 -3.62 -5.83
C HIS A 229 -10.83 -4.46 -7.12
N GLN A 230 -11.77 -4.08 -7.98
CA GLN A 230 -12.04 -4.77 -9.26
C GLN A 230 -11.24 -4.21 -10.45
N ASP A 231 -10.33 -3.27 -10.24
CA ASP A 231 -9.56 -2.69 -11.34
C ASP A 231 -8.49 -3.66 -11.87
N VAL A 232 -8.67 -4.10 -13.10
CA VAL A 232 -7.78 -5.06 -13.77
C VAL A 232 -6.38 -4.47 -14.02
N GLU A 233 -6.27 -3.16 -14.22
CA GLU A 233 -4.96 -2.52 -14.42
C GLU A 233 -4.15 -2.37 -13.13
N MET A 234 -4.73 -2.72 -11.97
CA MET A 234 -4.04 -2.78 -10.67
C MET A 234 -3.92 -4.21 -10.14
N TYR A 235 -3.95 -5.20 -11.05
CA TYR A 235 -3.70 -6.61 -10.78
C TYR A 235 -2.28 -6.99 -11.20
N ASP A 236 -1.55 -7.67 -10.32
CA ASP A 236 -0.24 -8.23 -10.62
C ASP A 236 -0.37 -9.71 -10.99
N ALA A 237 -0.11 -10.02 -12.26
CA ALA A 237 -0.15 -11.38 -12.78
C ALA A 237 0.95 -12.29 -12.21
N VAL A 238 2.11 -11.72 -11.82
CA VAL A 238 3.25 -12.51 -11.33
C VAL A 238 2.99 -13.05 -9.94
N THR A 239 2.43 -12.21 -9.07
CA THR A 239 2.11 -12.57 -7.68
C THR A 239 0.68 -13.09 -7.53
N ASN A 240 -0.14 -12.99 -8.58
CA ASN A 240 -1.58 -13.26 -8.56
C ASN A 240 -2.30 -12.50 -7.43
N THR A 241 -1.92 -11.23 -7.23
CA THR A 241 -2.50 -10.38 -6.18
C THR A 241 -3.19 -9.15 -6.77
N ARG A 242 -4.30 -8.77 -6.15
CA ARG A 242 -5.06 -7.56 -6.45
C ARG A 242 -4.79 -6.50 -5.40
N THR A 243 -5.08 -5.26 -5.74
CA THR A 243 -5.08 -4.14 -4.78
C THR A 243 -6.18 -4.36 -3.73
N GLU A 244 -5.83 -4.33 -2.45
CA GLU A 244 -6.80 -4.42 -1.34
C GLU A 244 -7.04 -3.03 -0.73
N CYS A 245 -8.30 -2.67 -0.52
CA CYS A 245 -8.66 -1.49 0.25
C CYS A 245 -9.09 -1.94 1.66
N ARG A 246 -8.35 -1.52 2.67
CA ARG A 246 -8.61 -1.86 4.07
C ARG A 246 -9.34 -0.73 4.80
N ALA A 247 -9.01 0.52 4.48
CA ALA A 247 -9.77 1.67 4.93
C ALA A 247 -10.92 1.96 3.96
N LEU A 248 -12.15 1.96 4.49
CA LEU A 248 -13.36 2.20 3.69
C LEU A 248 -13.74 3.69 3.62
N ASN A 249 -13.16 4.53 4.46
CA ASN A 249 -13.66 5.87 4.75
C ASN A 249 -12.80 7.02 4.22
N ILE A 250 -11.70 6.75 3.50
CA ILE A 250 -10.73 7.77 3.06
C ILE A 250 -10.43 7.77 1.55
N THR A 251 -11.31 7.22 0.71
CA THR A 251 -11.08 7.11 -0.74
C THR A 251 -10.94 8.49 -1.42
N GLU A 252 -11.60 9.52 -0.91
CA GLU A 252 -11.52 10.91 -1.39
C GLU A 252 -10.18 11.59 -1.04
N GLU A 253 -9.53 11.16 0.04
CA GLU A 253 -8.27 11.75 0.50
C GLU A 253 -7.12 11.41 -0.47
N LEU A 254 -7.23 10.29 -1.19
CA LEU A 254 -6.35 9.91 -2.31
C LEU A 254 -6.29 10.96 -3.41
N GLY A 255 -7.32 11.81 -3.57
CA GLY A 255 -7.34 12.90 -4.55
C GLY A 255 -6.68 14.18 -4.06
N GLN A 256 -6.30 14.25 -2.79
CA GLN A 256 -5.78 15.45 -2.12
C GLN A 256 -4.32 15.34 -1.68
N ILE A 257 -3.62 14.25 -1.99
CA ILE A 257 -2.23 14.02 -1.57
C ILE A 257 -1.29 15.12 -2.08
N ASN A 258 -0.53 15.73 -1.16
CA ASN A 258 0.49 16.74 -1.45
C ASN A 258 1.91 16.20 -1.34
N TYR A 259 2.18 15.40 -0.30
CA TYR A 259 3.50 14.84 0.00
C TYR A 259 3.41 13.32 0.02
N LEU A 260 4.37 12.67 -0.63
CA LEU A 260 4.55 11.23 -0.65
C LEU A 260 5.85 10.88 0.05
N PHE A 261 5.77 10.12 1.13
CA PHE A 261 6.92 9.54 1.82
C PHE A 261 7.09 8.09 1.38
N SER A 262 8.24 7.75 0.81
CA SER A 262 8.53 6.40 0.34
C SER A 262 9.74 5.83 1.07
N ASP A 263 9.66 4.55 1.46
CA ASP A 263 10.89 3.80 1.72
C ASP A 263 11.61 3.48 0.40
N LYS A 264 12.89 3.12 0.51
CA LYS A 264 13.76 2.76 -0.62
C LYS A 264 13.79 1.25 -0.84
N THR A 265 14.07 0.47 0.20
CA THR A 265 14.33 -0.97 0.08
C THR A 265 13.00 -1.70 0.01
N GLY A 266 12.83 -2.60 -0.94
CA GLY A 266 11.59 -3.37 -1.08
C GLY A 266 10.36 -2.57 -1.55
N THR A 267 10.43 -1.23 -1.49
CA THR A 267 9.43 -0.29 -2.04
C THR A 267 9.82 0.22 -3.42
N LEU A 268 10.96 0.93 -3.55
CA LEU A 268 11.46 1.39 -4.86
C LEU A 268 12.32 0.32 -5.54
N THR A 269 12.99 -0.52 -4.75
CA THR A 269 13.78 -1.65 -5.24
C THR A 269 13.04 -2.97 -5.10
N GLU A 270 13.39 -3.95 -5.92
CA GLU A 270 12.86 -5.33 -5.82
C GLU A 270 13.58 -6.15 -4.74
N ASN A 271 14.54 -5.55 -4.03
CA ASN A 271 15.51 -6.22 -3.17
C ASN A 271 16.19 -7.42 -3.87
N LYS A 272 16.40 -7.28 -5.19
CA LYS A 272 17.03 -8.28 -6.05
C LYS A 272 18.38 -7.76 -6.50
N MET A 273 19.41 -8.38 -5.95
CA MET A 273 20.80 -8.01 -6.19
C MET A 273 21.29 -8.65 -7.49
N VAL A 274 21.89 -7.84 -8.37
CA VAL A 274 22.40 -8.31 -9.66
C VAL A 274 23.85 -7.91 -9.80
N PHE A 275 24.70 -8.87 -10.13
CA PHE A 275 26.10 -8.61 -10.42
C PHE A 275 26.25 -7.82 -11.74
N ARG A 276 26.92 -6.67 -11.70
CA ARG A 276 27.03 -5.78 -12.87
C ARG A 276 28.45 -5.52 -13.34
N ARG A 277 29.37 -5.27 -12.43
CA ARG A 277 30.74 -4.93 -12.78
C ARG A 277 31.71 -5.61 -11.83
N CYS A 278 32.92 -5.87 -12.31
CA CYS A 278 34.03 -6.21 -11.42
C CYS A 278 35.35 -5.65 -11.92
N ALA A 279 36.23 -5.34 -10.97
CA ALA A 279 37.60 -4.95 -11.26
C ALA A 279 38.53 -6.05 -10.76
N VAL A 280 39.36 -6.61 -11.64
CA VAL A 280 40.38 -7.61 -11.26
C VAL A 280 41.75 -7.05 -11.63
N SER A 281 42.66 -6.92 -10.66
CA SER A 281 44.00 -6.33 -10.88
C SER A 281 44.01 -4.95 -11.58
N GLY A 282 43.00 -4.12 -11.33
CA GLY A 282 42.87 -2.80 -11.96
C GLY A 282 42.34 -2.82 -13.40
N VAL A 283 41.86 -3.97 -13.90
CA VAL A 283 41.12 -4.10 -15.17
C VAL A 283 39.64 -4.22 -14.87
N ASP A 284 38.83 -3.37 -15.49
CA ASP A 284 37.38 -3.35 -15.38
C ASP A 284 36.71 -4.31 -16.36
N TYR A 285 35.68 -5.00 -15.88
CA TYR A 285 34.81 -5.91 -16.63
C TYR A 285 33.36 -5.54 -16.35
N ASP A 286 32.64 -5.21 -17.43
CA ASP A 286 31.22 -4.88 -17.39
C ASP A 286 30.35 -6.05 -17.84
N HIS A 287 29.21 -6.24 -17.17
CA HIS A 287 28.25 -7.32 -17.37
C HIS A 287 26.88 -6.68 -17.62
N PRO A 288 26.62 -6.24 -18.87
CA PRO A 288 25.37 -5.57 -19.21
C PRO A 288 24.17 -6.49 -18.99
N PRO A 289 22.95 -5.94 -18.80
CA PRO A 289 21.76 -6.76 -18.67
C PRO A 289 21.62 -7.57 -19.96
N GLY A 290 21.72 -8.89 -19.86
CA GLY A 290 21.42 -9.75 -20.99
C GLY A 290 19.93 -9.63 -21.34
N PRO A 291 19.54 -9.73 -22.63
CA PRO A 291 18.17 -10.10 -22.95
C PRO A 291 17.82 -11.40 -22.23
N GLU A 292 16.56 -11.62 -21.90
CA GLU A 292 16.02 -12.95 -21.53
C GLU A 292 16.24 -13.87 -22.75
N CYS A 293 17.47 -14.38 -22.91
CA CYS A 293 17.90 -15.02 -24.14
C CYS A 293 17.55 -16.50 -24.06
N GLU A 294 16.75 -16.96 -25.01
CA GLU A 294 16.69 -18.37 -25.41
C GLU A 294 18.10 -18.92 -25.64
N PRO A 295 18.35 -20.22 -25.35
CA PRO A 295 19.68 -20.81 -25.37
C PRO A 295 20.37 -20.64 -26.72
N SER A 296 21.50 -19.93 -26.74
CA SER A 296 22.29 -19.73 -27.96
C SER A 296 22.92 -21.05 -28.42
N THR A 297 22.67 -21.44 -29.67
CA THR A 297 23.12 -22.68 -30.34
C THR A 297 24.62 -22.78 -30.64
N THR A 298 25.44 -21.79 -30.27
CA THR A 298 26.86 -21.69 -30.67
C THR A 298 27.87 -21.98 -29.56
N LEU A 299 27.41 -22.33 -28.35
CA LEU A 299 28.25 -22.74 -27.23
C LEU A 299 27.91 -24.19 -26.81
N PRO A 300 28.89 -25.01 -26.39
CA PRO A 300 28.60 -26.37 -25.94
C PRO A 300 27.58 -26.35 -24.78
N PRO A 301 26.67 -27.34 -24.71
CA PRO A 301 25.49 -27.34 -23.82
C PRO A 301 25.80 -27.43 -22.31
N ILE A 302 27.07 -27.30 -21.91
CA ILE A 302 27.56 -27.50 -20.55
C ILE A 302 27.62 -26.18 -19.74
N VAL A 303 27.50 -24.98 -20.35
CA VAL A 303 27.89 -23.72 -19.65
C VAL A 303 26.83 -22.61 -19.61
N THR A 304 25.58 -22.83 -20.02
CA THR A 304 24.52 -21.82 -19.75
C THR A 304 23.34 -22.44 -19.03
N PRO A 305 23.44 -22.72 -17.72
CA PRO A 305 22.24 -22.69 -16.89
C PRO A 305 21.62 -21.29 -16.96
N LEU A 306 20.29 -21.20 -16.74
CA LEU A 306 19.48 -19.97 -16.68
C LEU A 306 20.00 -18.99 -15.60
N THR A 307 21.18 -18.42 -15.77
CA THR A 307 21.75 -17.41 -14.88
C THR A 307 21.40 -16.04 -15.43
N LYS A 308 21.01 -15.13 -14.53
CA LYS A 308 20.60 -13.75 -14.90
C LYS A 308 21.79 -12.86 -15.27
N VAL A 309 23.01 -13.36 -15.11
CA VAL A 309 24.27 -12.62 -15.33
C VAL A 309 24.79 -13.00 -16.71
N SER A 310 24.96 -12.02 -17.60
CA SER A 310 25.62 -12.24 -18.88
C SER A 310 27.15 -12.23 -18.68
N PRO A 311 27.88 -13.31 -19.03
CA PRO A 311 29.32 -13.33 -18.84
C PRO A 311 30.04 -12.44 -19.87
N ASN A 312 31.02 -11.68 -19.41
CA ASN A 312 31.82 -10.78 -20.21
C ASN A 312 32.77 -11.57 -21.13
N ARG A 313 32.74 -11.26 -22.44
CA ARG A 313 33.55 -11.96 -23.46
C ARG A 313 35.06 -11.88 -23.22
N ARG A 314 35.57 -10.73 -22.76
CA ARG A 314 37.01 -10.52 -22.48
C ARG A 314 37.47 -11.34 -21.28
N MET A 315 36.66 -11.41 -20.23
CA MET A 315 36.94 -12.24 -19.06
C MET A 315 36.91 -13.74 -19.41
N LEU A 316 35.94 -14.17 -20.23
CA LEU A 316 35.89 -15.53 -20.76
C LEU A 316 37.09 -15.89 -21.65
N GLN A 317 37.61 -14.95 -22.43
CA GLN A 317 38.80 -15.17 -23.27
C GLN A 317 40.03 -15.46 -22.42
N HIS A 318 40.29 -14.66 -21.38
CA HIS A 318 41.37 -14.92 -20.42
C HIS A 318 41.25 -16.27 -19.71
N LEU A 319 40.02 -16.76 -19.52
CA LEU A 319 39.75 -18.07 -18.96
C LEU A 319 40.08 -19.20 -19.95
N ARG A 320 39.88 -19.00 -21.26
CA ARG A 320 40.18 -19.99 -22.31
C ARG A 320 41.67 -20.07 -22.64
N ASP A 321 42.40 -18.98 -22.47
CA ASP A 321 43.85 -18.96 -22.71
C ASP A 321 44.58 -19.92 -21.75
N THR A 322 45.36 -20.85 -22.31
CA THR A 322 46.17 -21.84 -21.58
C THR A 322 47.49 -21.29 -21.05
N ASN A 323 47.89 -20.08 -21.48
CA ASN A 323 49.07 -19.41 -20.95
C ASN A 323 48.83 -18.98 -19.49
N GLU A 324 49.72 -19.40 -18.58
CA GLU A 324 49.72 -19.00 -17.16
C GLU A 324 50.18 -17.54 -16.97
N GLY A 325 49.48 -16.60 -17.60
CA GLY A 325 49.69 -15.18 -17.34
C GLY A 325 49.32 -14.84 -15.90
N GLN A 326 50.13 -13.98 -15.25
CA GLN A 326 49.91 -13.51 -13.88
C GLN A 326 48.51 -12.91 -13.68
N HIS A 327 47.92 -12.32 -14.73
CA HIS A 327 46.56 -11.78 -14.72
C HIS A 327 45.48 -12.88 -14.74
N THR A 328 45.65 -13.92 -15.58
CA THR A 328 44.74 -15.07 -15.68
C THR A 328 44.63 -15.81 -14.35
N GLN A 329 45.75 -15.97 -13.63
CA GLN A 329 45.75 -16.56 -12.29
C GLN A 329 44.92 -15.74 -11.30
N LYS A 330 45.04 -14.40 -11.32
CA LYS A 330 44.25 -13.51 -10.46
C LYS A 330 42.75 -13.52 -10.82
N VAL A 331 42.39 -13.69 -12.10
CA VAL A 331 40.99 -13.88 -12.53
C VAL A 331 40.42 -15.19 -11.99
N ARG A 332 41.18 -16.29 -12.05
CA ARG A 332 40.77 -17.59 -11.49
C ARG A 332 40.60 -17.51 -9.96
N GLU A 333 41.53 -16.84 -9.27
CA GLU A 333 41.43 -16.61 -7.83
C GLU A 333 40.23 -15.73 -7.46
N PHE A 334 39.95 -14.69 -8.24
CA PHE A 334 38.79 -13.83 -8.04
C PHE A 334 37.47 -14.61 -8.14
N LEU A 335 37.31 -15.44 -9.18
CA LEU A 335 36.14 -16.30 -9.35
C LEU A 335 36.05 -17.37 -8.26
N LEU A 336 37.18 -17.88 -7.80
CA LEU A 336 37.23 -18.80 -6.68
C LEU A 336 36.70 -18.12 -5.41
N ILE A 337 37.15 -16.90 -5.09
CA ILE A 337 36.67 -16.11 -3.93
C ILE A 337 35.15 -15.88 -4.01
N LEU A 338 34.61 -15.55 -5.18
CA LEU A 338 33.17 -15.39 -5.39
C LEU A 338 32.39 -16.67 -5.04
N ALA A 339 32.91 -17.84 -5.43
CA ALA A 339 32.26 -19.13 -5.19
C ALA A 339 32.38 -19.63 -3.73
N ILE A 340 33.51 -19.37 -3.05
CA ILE A 340 33.80 -19.97 -1.73
C ILE A 340 33.64 -19.00 -0.54
N CYS A 341 33.89 -17.70 -0.72
CA CYS A 341 33.90 -16.74 0.39
C CYS A 341 32.50 -16.18 0.62
N ASN A 342 31.56 -17.08 0.90
CA ASN A 342 30.15 -16.83 1.14
C ASN A 342 29.60 -17.90 2.11
N THR A 343 28.39 -17.71 2.63
CA THR A 343 27.66 -18.69 3.44
C THR A 343 26.57 -19.43 2.63
N VAL A 344 26.68 -19.41 1.30
CA VAL A 344 25.69 -20.02 0.40
C VAL A 344 25.65 -21.53 0.60
N VAL A 345 24.45 -22.06 0.73
CA VAL A 345 24.16 -23.49 0.81
C VAL A 345 23.50 -23.92 -0.50
N VAL A 346 23.83 -25.12 -0.94
CA VAL A 346 23.23 -25.74 -2.12
C VAL A 346 22.14 -26.69 -1.63
N SER A 347 20.88 -26.35 -1.88
CA SER A 347 19.75 -27.22 -1.58
C SER A 347 19.40 -28.06 -2.80
N GLN A 348 19.18 -29.36 -2.56
CA GLN A 348 18.51 -30.22 -3.52
C GLN A 348 16.99 -30.09 -3.31
N PRO A 349 16.17 -30.05 -4.36
CA PRO A 349 14.72 -29.98 -4.21
C PRO A 349 14.23 -31.20 -3.40
N HIS A 350 13.63 -30.94 -2.24
CA HIS A 350 13.00 -31.97 -1.42
C HIS A 350 11.75 -32.49 -2.13
N VAL A 351 11.62 -33.82 -2.21
CA VAL A 351 10.37 -34.48 -2.55
C VAL A 351 9.70 -34.81 -1.23
N ASP A 352 8.54 -34.20 -0.96
CA ASP A 352 7.72 -34.50 0.22
C ASP A 352 7.26 -35.96 0.15
N ASP A 353 8.02 -36.89 0.73
CA ASP A 353 7.59 -38.28 0.94
C ASP A 353 6.65 -38.39 2.15
N MET A 354 5.74 -37.43 2.31
CA MET A 354 4.75 -37.41 3.38
C MET A 354 3.49 -38.21 3.03
N GLN A 355 3.64 -39.41 2.44
CA GLN A 355 2.53 -40.34 2.18
C GLN A 355 2.79 -41.82 2.54
N LEU A 356 3.93 -42.20 3.12
CA LEU A 356 4.21 -43.60 3.47
C LEU A 356 4.26 -43.88 4.98
N SER A 357 3.34 -43.26 5.73
CA SER A 357 3.12 -43.58 7.15
C SER A 357 1.63 -43.76 7.42
N GLY A 358 1.02 -44.73 6.74
CA GLY A 358 -0.42 -44.96 6.86
C GLY A 358 -0.97 -46.09 5.99
N ALA A 359 -0.24 -47.18 5.82
CA ALA A 359 -0.79 -48.41 5.24
C ALA A 359 -0.32 -49.60 6.09
N ASN A 360 -1.09 -49.90 7.14
CA ASN A 360 -0.98 -51.18 7.82
C ASN A 360 -1.43 -52.27 6.84
N ASN A 361 -0.49 -53.13 6.47
CA ASN A 361 -0.77 -54.46 5.95
C ASN A 361 -1.36 -55.29 7.09
N ASP A 362 -2.69 -55.36 7.14
CA ASP A 362 -3.38 -56.44 7.85
C ASP A 362 -4.08 -57.34 6.83
N GLN A 363 -3.45 -58.51 6.60
CA GLN A 363 -4.11 -59.66 6.02
C GLN A 363 -5.21 -60.16 6.97
N PHE A 364 -6.45 -59.75 6.74
CA PHE A 364 -7.62 -60.51 7.19
C PHE A 364 -8.64 -60.65 6.06
N ARG A 365 -8.53 -61.78 5.37
CA ARG A 365 -9.58 -62.74 4.98
C ARG A 365 -10.96 -62.18 4.61
N ASN A 366 -11.29 -62.34 3.31
CA ASN A 366 -12.61 -62.57 2.72
C ASN A 366 -13.83 -62.58 3.66
N GLN A 367 -14.74 -61.61 3.48
CA GLN A 367 -16.17 -61.89 3.24
C GLN A 367 -16.94 -60.66 2.73
N LYS A 368 -17.70 -60.87 1.65
CA LYS A 368 -18.74 -60.00 1.13
C LYS A 368 -19.88 -59.83 2.15
N ALA A 369 -20.36 -58.61 2.37
CA ALA A 369 -21.77 -58.27 2.64
C ALA A 369 -21.93 -56.74 2.59
N SER A 370 -22.63 -56.20 1.59
CA SER A 370 -24.07 -55.85 1.63
C SER A 370 -24.34 -54.49 2.28
N ARG A 371 -24.82 -53.57 1.45
CA ARG A 371 -25.54 -52.35 1.86
C ARG A 371 -26.75 -52.70 2.72
N SER A 372 -26.97 -51.98 3.80
CA SER A 372 -28.33 -51.71 4.31
C SER A 372 -28.36 -50.47 5.21
N ASN A 373 -29.48 -49.77 5.09
CA ASN A 373 -29.88 -48.57 5.82
C ASN A 373 -30.04 -48.82 7.32
N GLY A 374 -29.82 -47.79 8.15
CA GLY A 374 -30.13 -47.84 9.58
C GLY A 374 -30.00 -46.50 10.28
N THR A 375 -31.14 -46.01 10.74
CA THR A 375 -31.47 -44.73 11.40
C THR A 375 -31.10 -44.63 12.89
N LEU A 376 -31.11 -43.37 13.39
CA LEU A 376 -31.27 -42.91 14.80
C LEU A 376 -30.03 -43.10 15.71
N ARG A 377 -29.70 -42.24 16.69
CA ARG A 377 -30.54 -41.37 17.53
C ARG A 377 -29.69 -40.32 18.28
N SER A 378 -30.36 -39.24 18.70
CA SER A 378 -29.90 -38.16 19.56
C SER A 378 -29.75 -38.56 21.04
N ASN A 379 -28.79 -37.93 21.73
CA ASN A 379 -28.91 -37.22 23.02
C ASN A 379 -27.57 -37.29 23.79
N ASP A 380 -26.95 -36.16 24.10
CA ASP A 380 -27.02 -35.63 25.46
C ASP A 380 -26.45 -34.22 25.57
N LYS A 381 -27.18 -33.42 26.35
CA LYS A 381 -26.95 -32.01 26.68
C LYS A 381 -25.87 -31.90 27.75
N LEU A 382 -24.93 -30.96 27.59
CA LEU A 382 -24.25 -30.33 28.72
C LEU A 382 -24.29 -28.81 28.54
N THR A 383 -24.71 -28.18 29.62
CA THR A 383 -25.20 -26.81 29.82
C THR A 383 -24.10 -25.74 29.72
N GLU A 384 -24.36 -24.71 28.92
CA GLU A 384 -23.61 -23.44 28.88
C GLU A 384 -23.97 -22.55 30.08
N SER A 385 -22.96 -22.04 30.78
CA SER A 385 -23.06 -20.85 31.62
C SER A 385 -22.67 -19.61 30.81
N ARG A 386 -23.64 -18.70 30.66
CA ARG A 386 -23.51 -17.40 30.01
C ARG A 386 -22.57 -16.46 30.78
N SER A 387 -21.65 -15.82 30.07
CA SER A 387 -21.20 -14.46 30.38
C SER A 387 -21.44 -13.58 29.15
N THR A 388 -21.97 -12.39 29.42
CA THR A 388 -22.61 -11.48 28.47
C THR A 388 -21.65 -10.38 28.03
N THR A 389 -21.33 -10.29 26.73
CA THR A 389 -21.30 -9.06 25.89
C THR A 389 -20.84 -9.42 24.46
N PRO A 390 -21.29 -8.69 23.42
CA PRO A 390 -21.40 -9.23 22.07
C PRO A 390 -20.11 -9.08 21.25
N SER A 391 -19.50 -10.20 20.87
CA SER A 391 -18.58 -10.30 19.74
C SER A 391 -19.34 -10.35 18.40
N PRO A 392 -18.85 -9.71 17.32
CA PRO A 392 -19.47 -9.81 15.99
C PRO A 392 -19.37 -11.26 15.46
N PRO A 393 -20.33 -11.70 14.62
CA PRO A 393 -20.40 -13.09 14.18
C PRO A 393 -19.19 -13.47 13.29
N PRO A 394 -18.73 -14.73 13.34
CA PRO A 394 -17.72 -15.23 12.41
C PRO A 394 -18.29 -15.20 10.98
N SER A 395 -17.51 -14.62 10.06
CA SER A 395 -17.83 -14.59 8.63
C SER A 395 -17.75 -16.00 8.03
N THR A 396 -18.83 -16.77 8.15
CA THR A 396 -19.12 -17.92 7.31
C THR A 396 -19.90 -17.46 6.09
N THR A 397 -19.21 -17.01 5.05
CA THR A 397 -19.76 -17.02 3.70
C THR A 397 -18.63 -17.37 2.73
N SER A 398 -18.61 -18.65 2.36
CA SER A 398 -18.01 -19.11 1.11
C SER A 398 -18.61 -18.30 -0.05
N PRO A 399 -17.80 -17.86 -1.03
CA PRO A 399 -18.37 -17.22 -2.20
C PRO A 399 -19.22 -18.25 -2.97
N LEU A 400 -20.49 -17.89 -3.17
CA LEU A 400 -21.42 -18.51 -4.10
C LEU A 400 -20.71 -18.76 -5.45
N ARG A 401 -20.43 -20.02 -5.76
CA ARG A 401 -20.12 -20.47 -7.12
C ARG A 401 -21.37 -20.26 -7.99
N LEU A 402 -21.46 -19.12 -8.67
CA LEU A 402 -22.30 -18.99 -9.85
C LEU A 402 -21.73 -19.95 -10.92
N ARG A 403 -22.49 -20.99 -11.26
CA ARG A 403 -22.23 -21.84 -12.42
C ARG A 403 -22.40 -21.00 -13.68
N LEU A 404 -21.30 -20.58 -14.30
CA LEU A 404 -21.35 -20.21 -15.73
C LEU A 404 -21.59 -21.47 -16.58
N PRO A 405 -22.34 -21.38 -17.69
CA PRO A 405 -22.50 -22.49 -18.63
C PRO A 405 -21.16 -22.82 -19.29
N LYS A 406 -20.81 -24.11 -19.36
CA LYS A 406 -19.67 -24.59 -20.14
C LYS A 406 -19.98 -24.42 -21.64
N LEU A 407 -19.17 -23.65 -22.35
CA LEU A 407 -19.05 -23.72 -23.80
C LEU A 407 -18.32 -25.03 -24.16
N PRO A 408 -18.80 -25.83 -25.13
CA PRO A 408 -18.18 -27.10 -25.48
C PRO A 408 -17.09 -26.87 -26.54
N PHE A 409 -15.84 -27.17 -26.22
CA PHE A 409 -14.82 -27.41 -27.22
C PHE A 409 -14.03 -28.68 -26.86
N GLY A 410 -14.21 -29.69 -27.72
CA GLY A 410 -13.26 -30.72 -28.11
C GLY A 410 -12.61 -31.57 -27.01
N SER A 411 -13.19 -32.75 -26.76
CA SER A 411 -12.49 -33.90 -26.18
C SER A 411 -11.44 -34.44 -27.18
N ARG A 412 -10.17 -34.44 -26.79
CA ARG A 412 -9.15 -35.34 -27.33
C ARG A 412 -8.78 -36.32 -26.22
N ASP A 413 -8.99 -37.60 -26.51
CA ASP A 413 -8.60 -38.74 -25.68
C ASP A 413 -7.08 -38.87 -25.69
N ASP A 414 -6.45 -38.80 -24.51
CA ASP A 414 -5.03 -39.18 -24.33
C ASP A 414 -4.96 -40.50 -23.58
N SER A 415 -4.82 -41.58 -24.34
CA SER A 415 -4.34 -42.88 -23.87
C SER A 415 -3.10 -43.27 -24.69
N SER A 416 -1.94 -42.78 -24.30
CA SER A 416 -0.66 -43.38 -24.67
C SER A 416 0.44 -42.92 -23.71
N SER A 417 0.87 -43.85 -22.88
CA SER A 417 2.12 -43.79 -22.12
C SER A 417 3.31 -43.66 -23.07
N GLU A 418 3.98 -42.51 -23.08
CA GLU A 418 5.32 -42.38 -23.64
C GLU A 418 6.39 -42.50 -22.53
N PRO A 419 7.52 -43.18 -22.82
CA PRO A 419 8.56 -43.43 -21.84
C PRO A 419 9.33 -42.14 -21.51
N SER A 420 9.54 -41.93 -20.21
CA SER A 420 10.33 -40.85 -19.63
C SER A 420 11.76 -40.82 -20.19
N THR A 421 12.01 -39.92 -21.15
CA THR A 421 13.36 -39.56 -21.60
C THR A 421 13.51 -38.05 -21.54
N SER A 422 13.58 -37.52 -20.33
CA SER A 422 14.15 -36.20 -20.06
C SER A 422 14.65 -36.22 -18.62
N ALA A 423 15.93 -36.54 -18.44
CA ALA A 423 16.65 -36.13 -17.25
C ALA A 423 16.69 -34.61 -17.27
N GLU A 424 15.68 -33.96 -16.67
CA GLU A 424 15.79 -32.57 -16.27
C GLU A 424 17.04 -32.48 -15.39
N VAL A 425 18.06 -31.76 -15.87
CA VAL A 425 19.22 -31.42 -15.07
C VAL A 425 18.69 -30.62 -13.88
N GLN A 426 18.56 -31.27 -12.72
CA GLN A 426 18.14 -30.65 -11.47
C GLN A 426 19.08 -29.49 -11.19
N LEU A 427 18.59 -28.27 -11.44
CA LEU A 427 19.33 -27.04 -11.21
C LEU A 427 19.55 -26.90 -9.70
N ALA A 428 20.81 -26.84 -9.27
CA ALA A 428 21.17 -26.57 -7.89
C ALA A 428 20.51 -25.26 -7.41
N ARG A 429 19.70 -25.31 -6.34
CA ARG A 429 19.14 -24.11 -5.72
C ARG A 429 20.16 -23.55 -4.74
N PHE A 430 20.57 -22.30 -4.96
CA PHE A 430 21.41 -21.56 -4.02
C PHE A 430 20.54 -20.85 -2.99
N GLU A 431 20.86 -21.06 -1.72
CA GLU A 431 20.24 -20.40 -0.58
C GLU A 431 21.32 -19.65 0.21
N ALA A 432 21.05 -18.41 0.59
CA ALA A 432 22.03 -17.54 1.24
C ALA A 432 21.39 -16.70 2.36
N GLU A 433 22.20 -16.28 3.34
CA GLU A 433 21.76 -15.35 4.39
C GLU A 433 21.52 -13.93 3.84
N SER A 434 22.33 -13.53 2.85
CA SER A 434 22.24 -12.21 2.22
C SER A 434 22.06 -12.34 0.70
N PRO A 435 21.16 -11.55 0.07
CA PRO A 435 20.96 -11.57 -1.37
C PRO A 435 22.20 -11.11 -2.14
N ASP A 436 23.06 -10.30 -1.51
CA ASP A 436 24.35 -9.88 -2.09
C ASP A 436 25.23 -11.12 -2.35
N GLU A 437 25.26 -12.08 -1.43
CA GLU A 437 26.07 -13.30 -1.57
C GLU A 437 25.52 -14.26 -2.61
N LEU A 438 24.19 -14.36 -2.69
CA LEU A 438 23.51 -15.12 -3.71
C LEU A 438 23.88 -14.61 -5.11
N ALA A 439 23.84 -13.29 -5.31
CA ALA A 439 24.22 -12.66 -6.59
C ALA A 439 25.68 -12.93 -6.96
N LEU A 440 26.59 -12.98 -5.98
CA LEU A 440 28.00 -13.30 -6.20
C LEU A 440 28.22 -14.77 -6.57
N ALA A 441 27.48 -15.70 -5.93
CA ALA A 441 27.53 -17.13 -6.26
C ALA A 441 26.92 -17.42 -7.63
N GLU A 442 25.79 -16.79 -7.97
CA GLU A 442 25.21 -16.85 -9.32
C GLU A 442 26.17 -16.31 -10.38
N ALA A 443 26.90 -15.23 -10.07
CA ALA A 443 27.93 -14.70 -10.96
C ALA A 443 29.09 -15.69 -11.15
N ALA A 444 29.55 -16.36 -10.10
CA ALA A 444 30.58 -17.40 -10.21
C ALA A 444 30.10 -18.58 -11.09
N LEU A 445 28.84 -19.00 -10.92
CA LEU A 445 28.22 -20.05 -11.72
C LEU A 445 28.21 -19.69 -13.22
N ALA A 446 27.90 -18.43 -13.57
CA ALA A 446 27.92 -17.97 -14.96
C ALA A 446 29.29 -18.07 -15.65
N TYR A 447 30.38 -18.16 -14.87
CA TYR A 447 31.74 -18.39 -15.37
C TYR A 447 32.20 -19.85 -15.25
N GLY A 448 31.29 -20.77 -14.91
CA GLY A 448 31.58 -22.19 -14.74
C GLY A 448 32.24 -22.55 -13.41
N TYR A 449 32.11 -21.71 -12.38
CA TYR A 449 32.51 -22.02 -11.01
C TYR A 449 31.26 -22.33 -10.18
N GLU A 450 30.86 -23.60 -10.17
CA GLU A 450 29.66 -24.08 -9.51
C GLU A 450 29.98 -24.52 -8.08
N LEU A 451 29.33 -23.94 -7.08
CA LEU A 451 29.32 -24.49 -5.73
C LEU A 451 28.35 -25.68 -5.72
N ARG A 452 28.83 -26.89 -5.42
CA ARG A 452 28.00 -28.12 -5.42
C ARG A 452 27.64 -28.58 -4.01
N GLY A 453 28.57 -28.43 -3.09
CA GLY A 453 28.40 -28.91 -1.72
C GLY A 453 29.33 -28.19 -0.77
N ARG A 454 28.89 -28.06 0.49
CA ARG A 454 29.69 -27.48 1.56
C ARG A 454 29.51 -28.30 2.85
N SER A 455 30.62 -28.75 3.38
CA SER A 455 30.79 -29.36 4.70
C SER A 455 31.56 -28.39 5.62
N PRO A 456 31.49 -28.51 6.96
CA PRO A 456 32.34 -27.72 7.85
C PRO A 456 33.83 -27.79 7.53
N ASP A 457 34.29 -28.94 7.04
CA ASP A 457 35.71 -29.22 6.81
C ASP A 457 36.11 -29.18 5.32
N ASP A 458 35.17 -29.21 4.39
CA ASP A 458 35.43 -29.31 2.95
C ASP A 458 34.40 -28.54 2.11
N VAL A 459 34.84 -27.97 0.99
CA VAL A 459 33.99 -27.32 -0.02
C VAL A 459 34.17 -28.04 -1.36
N GLU A 460 33.05 -28.41 -1.99
CA GLU A 460 33.00 -29.09 -3.29
C GLU A 460 32.61 -28.09 -4.39
N LEU A 461 33.52 -27.91 -5.36
CA LEU A 461 33.35 -26.99 -6.47
C LEU A 461 33.42 -27.73 -7.80
N GLY A 462 32.47 -27.49 -8.69
CA GLY A 462 32.60 -27.81 -10.10
C GLY A 462 33.32 -26.66 -10.82
N ILE A 463 34.60 -26.81 -11.13
CA ILE A 463 35.36 -25.85 -11.93
C ILE A 463 35.30 -26.35 -13.38
N ARG A 464 34.48 -25.69 -14.21
CA ARG A 464 34.27 -26.03 -15.63
C ARG A 464 33.88 -27.50 -15.88
N GLY A 465 33.13 -28.08 -14.95
CA GLY A 465 32.70 -29.48 -15.00
C GLY A 465 33.60 -30.46 -14.25
N GLU A 466 34.82 -30.07 -13.87
CA GLU A 466 35.69 -30.90 -13.02
C GLU A 466 35.42 -30.65 -11.53
N LEU A 467 35.20 -31.73 -10.78
CA LEU A 467 34.95 -31.65 -9.34
C LEU A 467 36.26 -31.48 -8.57
N SER A 468 36.39 -30.37 -7.85
CA SER A 468 37.50 -30.03 -6.97
C SER A 468 37.02 -29.95 -5.52
N ARG A 469 37.66 -30.70 -4.61
CA ARG A 469 37.39 -30.67 -3.18
C ARG A 469 38.48 -29.87 -2.45
N LEU A 470 38.10 -28.77 -1.82
CA LEU A 470 39.01 -27.89 -1.08
C LEU A 470 38.80 -28.07 0.42
N LYS A 471 39.89 -28.32 1.15
CA LYS A 471 39.86 -28.46 2.60
C LYS A 471 39.73 -27.09 3.29
N VAL A 472 38.64 -26.88 4.01
CA VAL A 472 38.36 -25.69 4.80
C VAL A 472 38.96 -25.86 6.20
N LEU A 473 39.82 -24.93 6.61
CA LEU A 473 40.36 -24.91 7.97
C LEU A 473 39.46 -24.12 8.91
N ARG A 474 38.92 -23.00 8.42
CA ARG A 474 38.06 -22.12 9.23
C ARG A 474 37.27 -21.17 8.35
N VAL A 475 36.00 -20.96 8.68
CA VAL A 475 35.18 -19.88 8.15
C VAL A 475 34.99 -18.84 9.25
N GLN A 476 35.21 -17.56 8.94
CA GLN A 476 34.82 -16.44 9.79
C GLN A 476 33.69 -15.72 9.07
N GLU A 477 32.50 -15.85 9.64
CA GLU A 477 31.30 -15.24 9.11
C GLU A 477 31.36 -13.71 9.15
N PHE A 478 30.42 -13.07 8.46
CA PHE A 478 30.29 -11.63 8.46
C PHE A 478 29.92 -11.11 9.86
N ASP A 479 30.60 -10.07 10.31
CA ASP A 479 30.29 -9.33 11.55
C ASP A 479 30.10 -7.86 11.20
N SER A 480 29.02 -7.23 11.68
CA SER A 480 28.70 -5.82 11.45
C SER A 480 29.79 -4.85 11.95
N ASN A 481 30.51 -5.24 13.01
CA ASN A 481 31.63 -4.45 13.52
C ASN A 481 32.86 -4.55 12.61
N ARG A 482 33.13 -5.77 12.12
CA ARG A 482 34.30 -6.10 11.30
C ARG A 482 34.12 -5.68 9.84
N LYS A 483 32.90 -5.78 9.32
CA LYS A 483 32.48 -5.48 7.94
C LYS A 483 33.19 -6.30 6.86
N CYS A 484 33.66 -7.49 7.23
CA CYS A 484 34.25 -8.46 6.31
C CYS A 484 33.96 -9.90 6.76
N MET A 485 34.07 -10.79 5.79
CA MET A 485 33.99 -12.24 5.91
C MET A 485 35.33 -12.82 5.43
N SER A 486 35.79 -13.91 6.06
CA SER A 486 37.01 -14.58 5.63
C SER A 486 36.89 -16.10 5.66
N ILE A 487 37.58 -16.79 4.77
CA ILE A 487 37.67 -18.25 4.72
C ILE A 487 39.13 -18.67 4.56
N ALA A 488 39.59 -19.55 5.44
CA ALA A 488 40.93 -20.13 5.42
C ALA A 488 40.88 -21.52 4.80
N LEU A 489 41.62 -21.73 3.72
CA LEU A 489 41.72 -22.99 2.99
C LEU A 489 43.14 -23.56 3.06
N ARG A 490 43.24 -24.89 3.03
CA ARG A 490 44.51 -25.58 2.82
C ARG A 490 44.65 -25.95 1.34
N THR A 491 45.73 -25.46 0.72
CA THR A 491 46.07 -25.80 -0.67
C THR A 491 46.71 -27.18 -0.77
N LEU A 492 46.75 -27.74 -1.99
CA LEU A 492 47.40 -29.02 -2.28
C LEU A 492 48.91 -29.01 -1.96
N THR A 493 49.55 -27.83 -2.01
CA THR A 493 50.96 -27.62 -1.65
C THR A 493 51.20 -27.49 -0.13
N GLY A 494 50.15 -27.66 0.67
CA GLY A 494 50.21 -27.57 2.14
C GLY A 494 50.15 -26.15 2.70
N GLN A 495 50.22 -25.10 1.88
CA GLN A 495 50.11 -23.71 2.33
C GLN A 495 48.67 -23.35 2.72
N VAL A 496 48.52 -22.41 3.65
CA VAL A 496 47.22 -21.89 4.08
C VAL A 496 46.94 -20.59 3.35
N VAL A 497 45.80 -20.51 2.65
CA VAL A 497 45.35 -19.30 1.96
C VAL A 497 44.09 -18.79 2.63
N LEU A 498 44.17 -17.57 3.14
CA LEU A 498 43.04 -16.83 3.69
C LEU A 498 42.45 -15.95 2.58
N TYR A 499 41.20 -16.17 2.23
CA TYR A 499 40.43 -15.29 1.37
C TYR A 499 39.55 -14.39 2.22
N VAL A 500 39.50 -13.10 1.88
CA VAL A 500 38.75 -12.08 2.61
C VAL A 500 37.89 -11.30 1.61
N LYS A 501 36.62 -11.12 1.96
CA LYS A 501 35.64 -10.32 1.22
C LYS A 501 35.00 -9.33 2.18
N GLY A 502 34.98 -8.05 1.86
CA GLY A 502 34.40 -7.05 2.76
C GLY A 502 34.25 -5.66 2.16
N ALA A 503 33.91 -4.70 3.03
CA ALA A 503 33.78 -3.30 2.66
C ALA A 503 35.11 -2.70 2.18
N ASP A 504 35.01 -1.74 1.26
CA ASP A 504 36.10 -0.93 0.73
C ASP A 504 37.01 -0.35 1.82
N SER A 505 36.44 0.35 2.81
CA SER A 505 37.22 1.00 3.87
C SER A 505 37.99 0.01 4.75
N THR A 506 37.42 -1.18 4.97
CA THR A 506 38.02 -2.19 5.86
C THR A 506 39.13 -2.93 5.14
N VAL A 507 38.84 -3.48 3.96
CA VAL A 507 39.78 -4.36 3.26
C VAL A 507 40.94 -3.55 2.67
N LEU A 508 40.69 -2.36 2.12
CA LEU A 508 41.76 -1.51 1.59
C LEU A 508 42.68 -0.99 2.70
N GLY A 509 42.15 -0.76 3.91
CA GLY A 509 42.95 -0.38 5.08
C GLY A 509 43.78 -1.51 5.68
N ALA A 510 43.48 -2.77 5.32
CA ALA A 510 44.16 -3.96 5.82
C ALA A 510 45.18 -4.56 4.84
N LEU A 511 45.41 -3.90 3.68
CA LEU A 511 46.38 -4.34 2.68
C LEU A 511 47.83 -4.21 3.19
N ALA A 512 48.71 -5.09 2.72
CA ALA A 512 50.13 -5.00 2.98
C ALA A 512 50.74 -3.74 2.29
N PRO A 513 51.75 -3.11 2.90
CA PRO A 513 52.44 -1.98 2.30
C PRO A 513 53.09 -2.39 0.97
N MET A 514 52.73 -1.68 -0.10
CA MET A 514 53.20 -1.94 -1.48
C MET A 514 54.44 -1.10 -1.79
N ARG A 515 55.38 -1.63 -2.58
CA ARG A 515 56.53 -0.86 -3.09
C ARG A 515 56.08 0.16 -4.14
N SER A 516 56.48 1.41 -3.98
CA SER A 516 56.19 2.49 -4.93
C SER A 516 56.68 2.13 -6.34
N GLY A 517 55.79 2.18 -7.33
CA GLY A 517 56.08 1.85 -8.73
C GLY A 517 55.89 0.37 -9.13
N SER A 518 55.47 -0.51 -8.21
CA SER A 518 55.13 -1.90 -8.57
C SER A 518 53.82 -1.98 -9.37
N ALA A 519 53.67 -3.05 -10.16
CA ALA A 519 52.41 -3.35 -10.87
C ALA A 519 51.22 -3.48 -9.90
N GLU A 520 51.46 -3.87 -8.64
CA GLU A 520 50.44 -3.99 -7.60
C GLU A 520 49.98 -2.62 -7.09
N ALA A 521 50.91 -1.66 -6.92
CA ALA A 521 50.56 -0.29 -6.55
C ALA A 521 49.72 0.39 -7.65
N ALA A 522 50.07 0.18 -8.92
CA ALA A 522 49.29 0.67 -10.06
C ALA A 522 47.91 -0.01 -10.18
N ALA A 523 47.81 -1.30 -9.83
CA ALA A 523 46.53 -2.01 -9.78
C ALA A 523 45.64 -1.51 -8.62
N TYR A 524 46.23 -1.22 -7.45
CA TYR A 524 45.53 -0.64 -6.30
C TYR A 524 44.91 0.71 -6.64
N GLU A 525 45.68 1.65 -7.21
CA GLU A 525 45.16 2.99 -7.50
C GLU A 525 44.05 2.97 -8.56
N ARG A 526 44.20 2.14 -9.61
CA ARG A 526 43.13 1.91 -10.60
C ARG A 526 41.88 1.31 -9.97
N THR A 527 42.03 0.28 -9.13
CA THR A 527 40.89 -0.35 -8.45
C THR A 527 40.19 0.62 -7.51
N ARG A 528 40.94 1.48 -6.80
CA ARG A 528 40.38 2.53 -5.94
C ARG A 528 39.59 3.57 -6.74
N SER A 529 40.09 3.98 -7.90
CA SER A 529 39.35 4.86 -8.82
C SER A 529 38.06 4.20 -9.33
N LEU A 530 38.13 2.93 -9.74
CA LEU A 530 36.96 2.17 -10.21
C LEU A 530 35.91 1.97 -9.10
N LEU A 531 36.34 1.70 -7.86
CA LEU A 531 35.44 1.61 -6.71
C LEU A 531 34.67 2.92 -6.47
N SER A 532 35.33 4.06 -6.65
CA SER A 532 34.67 5.37 -6.60
C SER A 532 33.67 5.52 -7.74
N GLU A 533 34.00 5.10 -8.96
CA GLU A 533 33.08 5.10 -10.10
C GLU A 533 31.87 4.19 -9.86
N TYR A 534 32.06 2.96 -9.39
CA TYR A 534 30.98 2.02 -9.08
C TYR A 534 30.06 2.57 -7.99
N SER A 535 30.66 3.16 -6.95
CA SER A 535 29.91 3.83 -5.89
C SER A 535 29.16 5.06 -6.39
N ARG A 536 29.62 5.75 -7.44
CA ARG A 536 28.90 6.85 -8.11
C ARG A 536 27.85 6.35 -9.10
N ALA A 537 27.97 5.11 -9.57
CA ALA A 537 26.99 4.44 -10.43
C ALA A 537 25.89 3.72 -9.64
N GLY A 538 25.88 3.80 -8.30
CA GLY A 538 24.85 3.15 -7.46
C GLY A 538 25.10 1.68 -7.15
N LEU A 539 26.26 1.16 -7.51
CA LEU A 539 26.62 -0.22 -7.23
C LEU A 539 27.11 -0.38 -5.79
N ARG A 540 26.65 -1.42 -5.12
CA ARG A 540 27.23 -1.90 -3.86
C ARG A 540 28.58 -2.50 -4.16
N THR A 541 29.62 -1.90 -3.59
CA THR A 541 30.99 -2.35 -3.82
C THR A 541 31.48 -3.26 -2.71
N LEU A 542 32.07 -4.40 -3.08
CA LEU A 542 32.82 -5.27 -2.17
C LEU A 542 34.24 -5.46 -2.69
N VAL A 543 35.21 -5.48 -1.78
CA VAL A 543 36.62 -5.69 -2.09
C VAL A 543 37.03 -7.08 -1.64
N MET A 544 37.82 -7.73 -2.48
CA MET A 544 38.33 -9.08 -2.29
C MET A 544 39.84 -9.05 -2.21
N ALA A 545 40.36 -9.68 -1.17
CA ALA A 545 41.78 -9.78 -0.92
C ALA A 545 42.13 -11.18 -0.43
N LYS A 546 43.41 -11.55 -0.54
CA LYS A 546 43.93 -12.83 -0.07
C LYS A 546 45.16 -12.65 0.79
N ARG A 547 45.48 -13.63 1.62
CA ARG A 547 46.75 -13.73 2.33
C ARG A 547 47.22 -15.17 2.35
N THR A 548 48.42 -15.40 1.83
CA THR A 548 49.06 -16.71 1.89
C THR A 548 49.96 -16.76 3.12
N MET A 549 49.86 -17.82 3.90
CA MET A 549 50.64 -18.02 5.13
C MET A 549 51.20 -19.44 5.22
N SER A 550 52.35 -19.55 5.91
CA SER A 550 52.97 -20.84 6.18
C SER A 550 52.14 -21.63 7.22
N PRO A 551 52.21 -22.97 7.20
CA PRO A 551 51.50 -23.81 8.18
C PRO A 551 51.88 -23.48 9.63
N ALA A 552 53.16 -23.18 9.89
CA ALA A 552 53.64 -22.82 11.23
C ALA A 552 53.00 -21.53 11.76
N LEU A 553 52.88 -20.49 10.91
CA LEU A 553 52.24 -19.24 11.29
C LEU A 553 50.74 -19.43 11.58
N TRP A 554 50.07 -20.30 10.82
CA TRP A 554 48.67 -20.64 11.06
C TRP A 554 48.48 -21.37 12.39
N GLU A 555 49.32 -22.34 12.72
CA GLU A 555 49.26 -23.07 13.99
C GLU A 555 49.54 -22.17 15.19
N GLU A 556 50.52 -21.26 15.08
CA GLU A 556 50.79 -20.24 16.10
C GLU A 556 49.57 -19.35 16.34
N TRP A 557 48.98 -18.83 15.26
CA TRP A 557 47.78 -18.01 15.34
C TRP A 557 46.60 -18.78 15.95
N LEU A 558 46.38 -20.03 15.52
CA LEU A 558 45.29 -20.87 16.00
C LEU A 558 45.44 -21.14 17.51
N ALA A 559 46.64 -21.46 17.98
CA ALA A 559 46.93 -21.63 19.40
C ALA A 559 46.69 -20.32 20.20
N GLY A 560 47.01 -19.16 19.63
CA GLY A 560 46.69 -17.85 20.21
C GLY A 560 45.18 -17.57 20.25
N HIS A 561 44.45 -17.95 19.20
CA HIS A 561 43.01 -17.75 19.10
C HIS A 561 42.22 -18.65 20.05
N THR A 562 42.65 -19.91 20.22
CA THR A 562 42.06 -20.85 21.19
C THR A 562 42.23 -20.33 22.62
N ARG A 563 43.44 -19.87 22.98
CA ARG A 563 43.70 -19.21 24.27
C ARG A 563 42.81 -17.97 24.48
N ALA A 564 42.65 -17.13 23.46
CA ALA A 564 41.76 -15.96 23.53
C ALA A 564 40.27 -16.35 23.68
N SER A 565 39.87 -17.55 23.25
CA SER A 565 38.50 -18.05 23.33
C SER A 565 38.17 -18.69 24.68
N GLU A 566 39.17 -19.19 25.41
CA GLU A 566 39.03 -19.86 26.70
C GLU A 566 38.97 -18.88 27.89
N ILE A 567 39.56 -17.69 27.76
CA ILE A 567 39.59 -16.69 28.84
C ILE A 567 38.23 -16.00 28.99
N GLY A 568 37.70 -15.92 30.22
CA GLY A 568 36.38 -15.36 30.54
C GLY A 568 36.25 -13.84 30.45
N GLU A 569 37.17 -13.08 31.06
CA GLU A 569 37.12 -11.61 31.03
C GLU A 569 37.55 -11.03 29.68
N GLY A 570 36.79 -10.08 29.13
CA GLY A 570 37.15 -9.39 27.89
C GLY A 570 37.24 -10.29 26.65
N ARG A 571 36.67 -11.50 26.70
CA ARG A 571 36.72 -12.52 25.64
C ARG A 571 36.41 -11.98 24.25
N GLU A 572 35.30 -11.25 24.11
CA GLU A 572 34.83 -10.70 22.83
C GLU A 572 35.80 -9.68 22.22
N LYS A 573 36.49 -8.90 23.05
CA LYS A 573 37.52 -7.97 22.58
C LYS A 573 38.75 -8.73 22.10
N ARG A 574 39.25 -9.72 22.87
CA ARG A 574 40.42 -10.52 22.50
C ARG A 574 40.20 -11.36 21.25
N ILE A 575 39.01 -11.95 21.08
CA ILE A 575 38.62 -12.67 19.86
C ILE A 575 38.66 -11.72 18.66
N ARG A 576 38.08 -10.52 18.79
CA ARG A 576 38.13 -9.50 17.73
C ARG A 576 39.56 -9.10 17.39
N ASP A 577 40.40 -8.83 18.39
CA ASP A 577 41.80 -8.46 18.17
C ASP A 577 42.58 -9.59 17.48
N SER A 578 42.31 -10.86 17.84
CA SER A 578 42.89 -12.03 17.19
C SER A 578 42.48 -12.14 15.72
N LEU A 579 41.22 -11.86 15.39
CA LEU A 579 40.71 -11.87 14.02
C LEU A 579 41.28 -10.72 13.19
N ALA A 580 41.35 -9.52 13.76
CA ALA A 580 41.97 -8.37 13.11
C ALA A 580 43.45 -8.63 12.75
N ARG A 581 44.19 -9.34 13.61
CA ARG A 581 45.57 -9.79 13.29
C ARG A 581 45.62 -10.78 12.12
N LEU A 582 44.66 -11.70 12.04
CA LEU A 582 44.58 -12.66 10.92
C LEU A 582 44.32 -11.94 9.59
N GLU A 583 43.42 -10.96 9.62
CA GLU A 583 42.96 -10.20 8.45
C GLU A 583 43.82 -8.99 8.12
N SER A 584 45.02 -8.87 8.69
CA SER A 584 46.00 -7.85 8.34
C SER A 584 46.96 -8.33 7.25
N ALA A 585 47.67 -7.40 6.60
CA ALA A 585 48.67 -7.68 5.55
C ALA A 585 48.10 -8.50 4.37
N LEU A 586 46.94 -8.08 3.86
CA LEU A 586 46.26 -8.71 2.73
C LEU A 586 46.84 -8.24 1.38
N THR A 587 46.71 -9.07 0.35
CA THR A 587 47.02 -8.76 -1.06
C THR A 587 45.72 -8.56 -1.83
N LEU A 588 45.58 -7.45 -2.55
CA LEU A 588 44.39 -7.12 -3.34
C LEU A 588 44.22 -8.11 -4.51
N VAL A 589 43.03 -8.69 -4.64
CA VAL A 589 42.67 -9.56 -5.78
C VAL A 589 41.75 -8.80 -6.75
N GLY A 590 40.68 -8.19 -6.22
CA GLY A 590 39.73 -7.45 -7.04
C GLY A 590 38.60 -6.81 -6.25
N ALA A 591 37.62 -6.28 -6.96
CA ALA A 591 36.42 -5.66 -6.42
C ALA A 591 35.19 -6.00 -7.28
N THR A 592 34.01 -5.95 -6.69
CA THR A 592 32.73 -6.17 -7.36
C THR A 592 31.83 -4.95 -7.25
N GLY A 593 30.90 -4.81 -8.19
CA GLY A 593 29.81 -3.85 -8.19
C GLY A 593 28.49 -4.59 -8.40
N VAL A 594 27.64 -4.60 -7.37
CA VAL A 594 26.33 -5.26 -7.36
C VAL A 594 25.23 -4.21 -7.36
N GLU A 595 24.29 -4.29 -8.30
CA GLU A 595 23.16 -3.37 -8.41
C GLU A 595 21.96 -3.87 -7.60
N ASP A 596 21.34 -2.95 -6.85
CA ASP A 596 20.02 -3.15 -6.23
C ASP A 596 18.94 -2.70 -7.23
N ARG A 597 18.32 -3.66 -7.92
CA ARG A 597 17.44 -3.38 -9.06
C ARG A 597 16.16 -2.66 -8.62
N LEU A 598 15.80 -1.57 -9.31
CA LEU A 598 14.51 -0.91 -9.14
C LEU A 598 13.34 -1.80 -9.57
N GLN A 599 12.17 -1.60 -8.95
CA GLN A 599 10.95 -2.23 -9.46
C GLN A 599 10.60 -1.72 -10.86
N GLU A 600 9.84 -2.53 -11.59
CA GLU A 600 9.32 -2.18 -12.89
C GLU A 600 8.59 -0.81 -12.89
N ALA A 601 8.91 0.02 -13.89
CA ALA A 601 8.28 1.32 -14.14
C ALA A 601 8.41 2.38 -13.01
N VAL A 602 9.25 2.17 -11.99
CA VAL A 602 9.47 3.15 -10.90
C VAL A 602 9.88 4.53 -11.42
N PRO A 603 10.84 4.68 -12.36
CA PRO A 603 11.26 6.00 -12.82
C PRO A 603 10.13 6.78 -13.50
N ARG A 604 9.33 6.08 -14.32
CA ARG A 604 8.13 6.65 -14.96
C ARG A 604 7.09 7.09 -13.93
N THR A 605 6.81 6.22 -12.96
CA THR A 605 5.84 6.45 -11.88
C THR A 605 6.23 7.69 -11.07
N VAL A 606 7.49 7.77 -10.62
CA VAL A 606 8.02 8.92 -9.86
C VAL A 606 7.88 10.21 -10.68
N ARG A 607 8.24 10.18 -11.97
CA ARG A 607 8.10 11.34 -12.85
C ARG A 607 6.64 11.80 -12.98
N ALA A 608 5.71 10.86 -13.19
CA ALA A 608 4.28 11.18 -13.29
C ALA A 608 3.74 11.83 -12.01
N LEU A 609 4.16 11.35 -10.84
CA LEU A 609 3.77 11.93 -9.55
C LEU A 609 4.38 13.34 -9.33
N LEU A 610 5.63 13.56 -9.72
CA LEU A 610 6.26 14.88 -9.68
C LEU A 610 5.56 15.86 -10.64
N ASP A 611 5.18 15.42 -11.84
CA ASP A 611 4.44 16.21 -12.83
C ASP A 611 3.00 16.53 -12.38
N ALA A 612 2.39 15.66 -11.56
CA ALA A 612 1.15 15.94 -10.84
C ALA A 612 1.31 16.99 -9.72
N GLY A 613 2.56 17.34 -9.41
CA GLY A 613 2.98 18.28 -8.37
C GLY A 613 2.91 17.69 -6.96
N ILE A 614 3.03 16.37 -6.82
CA ILE A 614 3.22 15.70 -5.54
C ILE A 614 4.70 15.76 -5.19
N VAL A 615 5.03 16.20 -3.97
CA VAL A 615 6.41 16.28 -3.49
C VAL A 615 6.81 14.94 -2.88
N ILE A 616 7.89 14.34 -3.37
CA ILE A 616 8.30 13.00 -2.94
C ILE A 616 9.52 13.09 -2.02
N TRP A 617 9.43 12.43 -0.88
CA TRP A 617 10.49 12.31 0.12
C TRP A 617 10.86 10.84 0.27
N VAL A 618 12.12 10.50 0.04
CA VAL A 618 12.60 9.13 0.23
C VAL A 618 13.31 9.04 1.57
N LEU A 619 12.84 8.14 2.44
CA LEU A 619 13.34 7.97 3.81
C LEU A 619 13.99 6.59 3.95
N THR A 620 15.31 6.51 3.91
CA THR A 620 16.04 5.23 3.90
C THR A 620 17.04 5.08 5.04
N GLY A 621 17.30 3.83 5.43
CA GLY A 621 18.39 3.45 6.33
C GLY A 621 19.76 3.38 5.65
N ASP A 622 19.82 3.50 4.32
CA ASP A 622 21.06 3.31 3.55
C ASP A 622 22.06 4.48 3.69
N LYS A 623 23.29 4.20 3.24
CA LYS A 623 24.34 5.21 3.09
C LYS A 623 23.93 6.29 2.08
N PRO A 624 24.38 7.55 2.28
CA PRO A 624 23.98 8.65 1.41
C PRO A 624 24.39 8.44 -0.05
N GLU A 625 25.56 7.87 -0.33
CA GLU A 625 26.04 7.66 -1.69
C GLU A 625 25.12 6.73 -2.49
N THR A 626 24.78 5.56 -1.92
CA THR A 626 23.86 4.59 -2.52
C THR A 626 22.46 5.18 -2.69
N ALA A 627 21.98 5.91 -1.68
CA ALA A 627 20.66 6.52 -1.70
C ALA A 627 20.53 7.61 -2.77
N ILE A 628 21.58 8.43 -2.96
CA ILE A 628 21.63 9.46 -4.01
C ILE A 628 21.55 8.83 -5.40
N ASN A 629 22.27 7.73 -5.63
CA ASN A 629 22.24 7.07 -6.93
C ASN A 629 20.89 6.43 -7.22
N ILE A 630 20.26 5.80 -6.22
CA ILE A 630 18.89 5.29 -6.37
C ILE A 630 17.92 6.44 -6.65
N ALA A 631 18.11 7.61 -6.04
CA ALA A 631 17.31 8.79 -6.36
C ALA A 631 17.51 9.26 -7.82
N TYR A 632 18.72 9.20 -8.37
CA TYR A 632 18.94 9.46 -9.80
C TYR A 632 18.31 8.39 -10.70
N SER A 633 18.52 7.10 -10.40
CA SER A 633 17.96 5.98 -11.18
C SER A 633 16.43 5.97 -11.14
N ALA A 634 15.82 6.33 -10.01
CA ALA A 634 14.37 6.47 -9.85
C ALA A 634 13.83 7.78 -10.46
N ALA A 635 14.66 8.60 -11.11
CA ALA A 635 14.31 9.90 -11.66
C ALA A 635 13.71 10.90 -10.64
N LEU A 636 14.04 10.72 -9.36
CA LEU A 636 13.68 11.66 -8.28
C LEU A 636 14.54 12.92 -8.35
N PHE A 637 15.84 12.76 -8.63
CA PHE A 637 16.78 13.85 -8.88
C PHE A 637 17.08 13.95 -10.38
N SER A 638 17.12 15.16 -10.91
CA SER A 638 17.62 15.44 -12.25
C SER A 638 19.13 15.67 -12.22
N GLN A 639 19.85 15.34 -13.28
CA GLN A 639 21.29 15.66 -13.39
C GLN A 639 21.58 17.17 -13.35
N SER A 640 20.57 17.99 -13.68
CA SER A 640 20.62 19.45 -13.57
C SER A 640 20.40 19.96 -12.15
N ASP A 641 20.01 19.12 -11.20
CA ASP A 641 19.64 19.59 -9.85
C ASP A 641 20.89 19.88 -9.01
N ARG A 642 20.86 21.01 -8.29
CA ARG A 642 21.87 21.32 -7.28
C ARG A 642 21.57 20.56 -6.00
N LEU A 643 22.46 19.66 -5.62
CA LEU A 643 22.37 18.91 -4.37
C LEU A 643 22.79 19.78 -3.18
N LEU A 644 21.91 19.89 -2.18
CA LEU A 644 22.14 20.52 -0.89
C LEU A 644 22.38 19.43 0.14
N HIS A 645 23.56 19.41 0.76
CA HIS A 645 23.90 18.43 1.79
C HIS A 645 23.74 19.02 3.20
N LEU A 646 22.96 18.35 4.04
CA LEU A 646 22.82 18.60 5.47
C LEU A 646 23.38 17.40 6.24
N MET A 647 24.70 17.43 6.44
CA MET A 647 25.47 16.41 7.18
C MET A 647 26.29 17.10 8.26
N CYS A 648 25.61 17.55 9.32
CA CYS A 648 26.19 18.34 10.40
C CYS A 648 26.55 17.44 11.60
N ARG A 649 27.57 17.84 12.35
CA ARG A 649 27.99 17.13 13.57
C ARG A 649 27.30 17.67 14.82
N ASP A 650 26.97 18.96 14.81
CA ASP A 650 26.44 19.69 15.96
C ASP A 650 25.19 20.52 15.59
N LYS A 651 24.43 20.91 16.61
CA LYS A 651 23.19 21.68 16.46
C LYS A 651 23.44 23.06 15.86
N GLU A 652 24.44 23.81 16.34
CA GLU A 652 24.76 25.15 15.84
C GLU A 652 25.19 25.12 14.37
N GLN A 653 25.90 24.05 13.98
CA GLN A 653 26.28 23.82 12.59
C GLN A 653 25.05 23.54 11.71
N ALA A 654 24.09 22.76 12.19
CA ALA A 654 22.83 22.52 11.49
C ALA A 654 22.05 23.83 11.28
N GLU A 655 21.94 24.66 12.32
CA GLU A 655 21.23 25.95 12.26
C GLU A 655 21.87 26.94 11.27
N SER A 656 23.18 27.15 11.39
CA SER A 656 23.93 28.05 10.50
C SER A 656 23.88 27.58 9.05
N THR A 657 23.99 26.27 8.80
CA THR A 657 23.91 25.70 7.45
C THR A 657 22.52 25.90 6.84
N ILE A 658 21.45 25.63 7.60
CA ILE A 658 20.07 25.85 7.14
C ILE A 658 19.83 27.33 6.83
N LYS A 659 20.26 28.24 7.72
CA LYS A 659 20.16 29.70 7.49
C LYS A 659 20.92 30.12 6.24
N SER A 660 22.15 29.63 6.06
CA SER A 660 22.95 29.93 4.87
C SER A 660 22.27 29.47 3.56
N TYR A 661 21.62 28.31 3.54
CA TYR A 661 20.89 27.83 2.36
C TYR A 661 19.59 28.58 2.10
N LEU A 662 18.97 29.13 3.14
CA LEU A 662 17.79 29.99 3.02
C LEU A 662 18.17 31.39 2.50
N GLU A 663 19.28 31.95 2.99
CA GLU A 663 19.79 33.29 2.65
C GLU A 663 20.44 33.35 1.26
N ASN A 664 21.25 32.35 0.89
CA ASN A 664 21.87 32.22 -0.44
C ASN A 664 20.84 31.93 -1.57
N GLY A 665 19.55 32.04 -1.28
CA GLY A 665 18.43 31.74 -2.16
C GLY A 665 18.10 32.81 -3.20
N VAL A 666 19.09 33.50 -3.79
CA VAL A 666 18.85 34.21 -5.06
C VAL A 666 18.49 33.15 -6.10
N VAL A 667 17.29 33.27 -6.64
CA VAL A 667 16.70 32.32 -7.57
C VAL A 667 17.45 32.44 -8.89
N GLU A 668 18.45 31.59 -9.14
CA GLU A 668 18.83 31.25 -10.51
C GLU A 668 17.62 30.52 -11.12
N ALA A 669 16.84 31.26 -11.91
CA ALA A 669 15.62 30.78 -12.52
C ALA A 669 15.95 29.61 -13.45
N GLY A 670 15.55 28.39 -13.06
CA GLY A 670 15.61 27.20 -13.92
C GLY A 670 16.35 25.99 -13.34
N ILE A 671 17.15 26.15 -12.27
CA ILE A 671 17.90 25.03 -11.67
C ILE A 671 17.13 24.47 -10.45
N GLY A 672 16.73 23.19 -10.54
CA GLY A 672 16.09 22.47 -9.44
C GLY A 672 17.05 22.25 -8.27
N ARG A 673 16.54 22.14 -7.04
CA ARG A 673 17.34 21.85 -5.84
C ARG A 673 16.84 20.58 -5.19
N ALA A 674 17.76 19.71 -4.81
CA ALA A 674 17.45 18.48 -4.10
C ALA A 674 18.19 18.46 -2.75
N LEU A 675 17.50 18.04 -1.68
CA LEU A 675 18.04 18.06 -0.32
C LEU A 675 18.42 16.65 0.14
N VAL A 676 19.63 16.48 0.64
CA VAL A 676 20.10 15.22 1.25
C VAL A 676 20.42 15.46 2.72
N VAL A 677 19.79 14.71 3.61
CA VAL A 677 19.92 14.85 5.07
C VAL A 677 20.30 13.51 5.70
N ASP A 678 21.23 13.50 6.64
CA ASP A 678 21.56 12.28 7.38
C ASP A 678 20.76 12.11 8.69
N GLY A 679 20.63 10.87 9.14
CA GLY A 679 19.89 10.52 10.36
C GLY A 679 20.45 11.17 11.63
N ARG A 680 21.73 11.53 11.66
CA ARG A 680 22.34 12.24 12.80
C ARG A 680 21.87 13.68 12.84
N THR A 681 21.97 14.42 11.73
CA THR A 681 21.46 15.79 11.63
C THR A 681 19.96 15.85 11.88
N LEU A 682 19.19 14.86 11.39
CA LEU A 682 17.76 14.75 11.67
C LEU A 682 17.45 14.66 13.17
N THR A 683 18.33 14.07 13.99
CA THR A 683 18.12 14.00 15.44
C THR A 683 18.13 15.39 16.07
N TYR A 684 19.04 16.26 15.63
CA TYR A 684 19.12 17.64 16.11
C TYR A 684 17.97 18.50 15.57
N ILE A 685 17.56 18.29 14.31
CA ILE A 685 16.47 19.05 13.67
C ILE A 685 15.12 18.69 14.29
N LEU A 686 14.85 17.40 14.50
CA LEU A 686 13.55 16.90 14.97
C LEU A 686 13.34 17.05 16.47
N ASP A 687 14.38 17.41 17.24
CA ASP A 687 14.22 17.75 18.65
C ASP A 687 13.38 19.02 18.78
N ARG A 688 12.21 18.94 19.44
CA ARG A 688 11.31 20.08 19.64
C ARG A 688 11.97 21.25 20.38
N ARG A 689 12.97 20.97 21.23
CA ARG A 689 13.72 22.02 21.95
C ARG A 689 14.64 22.82 21.03
N SER A 690 14.97 22.28 19.85
CA SER A 690 15.90 22.92 18.93
C SER A 690 15.28 24.12 18.21
N GLY A 691 13.95 24.13 18.00
CA GLY A 691 13.27 25.13 17.17
C GLY A 691 13.61 25.05 15.68
N LEU A 692 14.34 24.03 15.23
CA LEU A 692 14.88 23.93 13.86
C LEU A 692 13.91 23.30 12.85
N VAL A 693 12.79 22.71 13.31
CA VAL A 693 11.80 22.06 12.44
C VAL A 693 11.22 23.04 11.41
N ALA A 694 10.76 24.23 11.83
CA ALA A 694 10.15 25.19 10.92
C ALA A 694 11.14 25.77 9.88
N PRO A 695 12.38 26.17 10.24
CA PRO A 695 13.42 26.52 9.26
C PRO A 695 13.76 25.38 8.29
N PHE A 696 13.88 24.15 8.80
CA PHE A 696 14.15 22.96 7.97
C PHE A 696 13.03 22.72 6.95
N LEU A 697 11.77 22.76 7.38
CA LEU A 697 10.62 22.60 6.49
C LEU A 697 10.51 23.73 5.46
N SER A 698 10.91 24.95 5.84
CA SER A 698 10.96 26.10 4.93
C SER A 698 12.02 25.92 3.83
N LEU A 699 13.17 25.34 4.18
CA LEU A 699 14.20 24.95 3.22
C LEU A 699 13.69 23.81 2.32
N ALA A 700 13.12 22.77 2.91
CA ALA A 700 12.60 21.61 2.18
C ALA A 700 11.49 21.97 1.18
N LYS A 701 10.64 22.96 1.48
CA LYS A 701 9.62 23.49 0.54
C LYS A 701 10.22 24.12 -0.73
N ARG A 702 11.46 24.60 -0.68
CA ARG A 702 12.16 25.19 -1.84
C ARG A 702 12.88 24.15 -2.70
N CYS A 703 12.92 22.89 -2.24
CA CYS A 703 13.53 21.78 -2.95
C CYS A 703 12.44 20.98 -3.70
N SER A 704 12.81 20.39 -4.85
CA SER A 704 11.92 19.52 -5.64
C SER A 704 11.68 18.18 -4.94
N ALA A 705 12.73 17.64 -4.32
CA ALA A 705 12.71 16.37 -3.61
C ALA A 705 13.66 16.39 -2.39
N VAL A 706 13.37 15.52 -1.42
CA VAL A 706 14.16 15.37 -0.19
C VAL A 706 14.52 13.89 0.00
N LEU A 707 15.78 13.63 0.32
CA LEU A 707 16.30 12.31 0.61
C LEU A 707 16.89 12.30 2.02
N CYS A 708 16.33 11.44 2.88
CA CYS A 708 16.81 11.22 4.23
C CYS A 708 17.54 9.88 4.28
N CYS A 709 18.82 9.89 4.65
CA CYS A 709 19.69 8.72 4.69
C CYS A 709 19.98 8.31 6.14
N ARG A 710 20.25 7.02 6.37
CA ARG A 710 20.47 6.46 7.73
C ARG A 710 19.36 6.81 8.73
N ALA A 711 18.12 6.95 8.26
CA ALA A 711 16.97 7.28 9.09
C ALA A 711 16.47 6.03 9.84
N THR A 712 16.29 6.15 11.15
CA THR A 712 15.68 5.09 11.98
C THR A 712 14.16 5.05 11.80
N PRO A 713 13.49 3.91 12.06
CA PRO A 713 12.03 3.79 11.92
C PRO A 713 11.25 4.92 12.64
N LEU A 714 11.63 5.24 13.87
CA LEU A 714 11.00 6.31 14.64
C LEU A 714 11.21 7.69 14.01
N GLN A 715 12.41 7.97 13.49
CA GLN A 715 12.69 9.23 12.80
C GLN A 715 11.82 9.38 11.54
N LYS A 716 11.58 8.30 10.79
CA LYS A 716 10.68 8.35 9.62
C LYS A 716 9.28 8.82 10.03
N ALA A 717 8.71 8.23 11.08
CA ALA A 717 7.39 8.62 11.60
C ALA A 717 7.37 10.08 12.09
N TYR A 718 8.40 10.54 12.80
CA TYR A 718 8.49 11.93 13.26
C TYR A 718 8.56 12.94 12.11
N ILE A 719 9.26 12.63 11.01
CA ILE A 719 9.31 13.49 9.82
C ILE A 719 7.92 13.63 9.21
N VAL A 720 7.20 12.51 9.02
CA VAL A 720 5.83 12.53 8.49
C VAL A 720 4.92 13.37 9.39
N LYS A 721 5.01 13.18 10.71
CA LYS A 721 4.25 13.96 11.69
C LYS A 721 4.56 15.46 11.61
N ALA A 722 5.83 15.83 11.54
CA ALA A 722 6.25 17.22 11.45
C ALA A 722 5.73 17.89 10.18
N VAL A 723 5.84 17.22 9.02
CA VAL A 723 5.32 17.76 7.74
C VAL A 723 3.80 17.90 7.79
N LYS A 724 3.09 16.91 8.34
CA LYS A 724 1.63 16.93 8.46
C LYS A 724 1.12 18.04 9.38
N GLU A 725 1.68 18.15 10.58
CA GLU A 725 1.23 19.10 11.60
C GLU A 725 1.64 20.54 11.27
N GLU A 726 2.89 20.78 10.87
CA GLU A 726 3.42 22.13 10.64
C GLU A 726 2.98 22.73 9.29
N LEU A 727 2.76 21.89 8.26
CA LEU A 727 2.35 22.38 6.94
C LEU A 727 0.85 22.29 6.68
N GLY A 728 0.09 21.52 7.47
CA GLY A 728 -1.35 21.30 7.28
C GLY A 728 -1.71 20.59 5.96
N VAL A 729 -0.73 19.97 5.30
CA VAL A 729 -0.86 19.31 3.99
C VAL A 729 -1.31 17.85 4.13
N THR A 730 -1.86 17.25 3.07
CA THR A 730 -2.24 15.83 3.11
C THR A 730 -1.02 14.98 2.75
N THR A 731 -0.72 14.02 3.60
CA THR A 731 0.47 13.17 3.52
C THR A 731 0.09 11.72 3.18
N LEU A 732 0.85 11.10 2.27
CA LEU A 732 0.81 9.67 1.99
C LEU A 732 2.14 9.05 2.36
N ALA A 733 2.14 7.88 3.01
CA ALA A 733 3.33 7.09 3.25
C ALA A 733 3.20 5.70 2.62
N ILE A 734 4.26 5.24 1.94
CA ILE A 734 4.35 3.91 1.33
C ILE A 734 5.58 3.15 1.83
N GLY A 735 5.39 1.87 2.15
CA GLY A 735 6.46 0.96 2.62
C GLY A 735 6.02 -0.50 2.53
N ASP A 736 6.97 -1.43 2.59
CA ASP A 736 6.74 -2.89 2.53
C ASP A 736 7.06 -3.60 3.85
N GLY A 737 7.97 -3.04 4.65
CA GLY A 737 8.54 -3.69 5.84
C GLY A 737 7.96 -3.22 7.19
N ALA A 738 8.33 -3.97 8.23
CA ALA A 738 8.03 -3.65 9.64
C ALA A 738 8.53 -2.26 10.08
N ASN A 739 9.65 -1.83 9.48
CA ASN A 739 10.30 -0.55 9.76
C ASN A 739 9.43 0.65 9.35
N ASP A 740 8.51 0.44 8.42
CA ASP A 740 7.72 1.52 7.81
C ASP A 740 6.31 1.59 8.38
N VAL A 741 5.89 0.60 9.19
CA VAL A 741 4.57 0.56 9.85
C VAL A 741 4.29 1.86 10.61
N SER A 742 5.27 2.35 11.38
CA SER A 742 5.12 3.59 12.14
C SER A 742 4.96 4.83 11.25
N MET A 743 5.62 4.85 10.09
CA MET A 743 5.51 5.90 9.08
C MET A 743 4.14 5.87 8.40
N ILE A 744 3.70 4.68 7.98
CA ILE A 744 2.40 4.40 7.33
C ILE A 744 1.24 4.81 8.24
N GLN A 745 1.28 4.45 9.53
CA GLN A 745 0.22 4.77 10.49
C GLN A 745 0.15 6.26 10.86
N THR A 746 1.26 6.99 10.74
CA THR A 746 1.32 8.42 11.08
C THR A 746 0.75 9.30 9.96
N ALA A 747 0.90 8.88 8.70
CA ALA A 747 0.40 9.57 7.52
C ALA A 747 -1.14 9.63 7.47
N ASP A 748 -1.69 10.57 6.68
CA ASP A 748 -3.14 10.63 6.44
C ASP A 748 -3.61 9.42 5.64
N VAL A 749 -2.81 9.01 4.65
CA VAL A 749 -3.02 7.77 3.89
C VAL A 749 -1.78 6.89 3.99
N GLY A 750 -1.98 5.65 4.41
CA GLY A 750 -0.94 4.64 4.49
C GLY A 750 -1.10 3.58 3.39
N VAL A 751 -0.05 3.35 2.61
CA VAL A 751 -0.02 2.32 1.56
C VAL A 751 1.02 1.26 1.92
N GLY A 752 0.61 0.00 1.98
CA GLY A 752 1.47 -1.14 2.24
C GLY A 752 1.76 -1.89 0.94
N LEU A 753 3.02 -2.23 0.70
CA LEU A 753 3.40 -3.09 -0.42
C LEU A 753 3.47 -4.56 0.02
N SER A 754 2.84 -5.44 -0.76
CA SER A 754 2.84 -6.88 -0.55
C SER A 754 4.14 -7.48 -1.09
N GLY A 755 5.21 -7.36 -0.31
CA GLY A 755 6.56 -7.85 -0.64
C GLY A 755 6.88 -9.24 -0.06
N GLN A 756 8.11 -9.70 -0.32
CA GLN A 756 8.65 -10.95 0.25
C GLN A 756 9.13 -10.80 1.70
N GLU A 757 9.25 -9.57 2.22
CA GLU A 757 9.76 -9.28 3.57
C GLU A 757 8.71 -9.45 4.68
N GLY A 758 7.45 -9.72 4.33
CA GLY A 758 6.35 -10.01 5.26
C GLY A 758 5.07 -9.24 4.94
N ARG A 759 4.00 -9.50 5.71
CA ARG A 759 2.69 -8.84 5.54
C ARG A 759 2.42 -7.72 6.55
N GLN A 760 3.40 -7.35 7.37
CA GLN A 760 3.21 -6.39 8.47
C GLN A 760 2.83 -4.99 7.99
N ALA A 761 3.51 -4.45 6.97
CA ALA A 761 3.16 -3.15 6.40
C ALA A 761 1.75 -3.17 5.78
N VAL A 762 1.42 -4.23 5.05
CA VAL A 762 0.09 -4.45 4.45
C VAL A 762 -0.99 -4.47 5.52
N MET A 763 -0.77 -5.19 6.62
CA MET A 763 -1.75 -5.30 7.71
C MET A 763 -1.99 -3.98 8.44
N ALA A 764 -0.98 -3.11 8.50
CA ALA A 764 -1.07 -1.80 9.13
C ALA A 764 -1.46 -0.66 8.16
N SER A 765 -1.62 -0.95 6.87
CA SER A 765 -1.91 0.03 5.82
C SER A 765 -3.41 0.20 5.55
N ASP A 766 -3.76 1.35 4.98
CA ASP A 766 -5.12 1.65 4.51
C ASP A 766 -5.39 1.02 3.14
N PHE A 767 -4.36 0.99 2.27
CA PHE A 767 -4.40 0.37 0.95
C PHE A 767 -3.20 -0.57 0.78
N ALA A 768 -3.45 -1.78 0.30
CA ALA A 768 -2.40 -2.74 -0.02
C ALA A 768 -2.19 -2.83 -1.53
N LEU A 769 -0.98 -2.52 -1.98
CA LEU A 769 -0.56 -2.68 -3.37
C LEU A 769 0.44 -3.83 -3.46
N SER A 770 0.60 -4.42 -4.64
CA SER A 770 1.61 -5.46 -4.88
C SER A 770 2.92 -4.89 -5.41
N ARG A 771 2.84 -3.82 -6.22
CA ARG A 771 3.99 -3.15 -6.85
C ARG A 771 3.86 -1.65 -6.73
N PHE A 772 5.00 -0.95 -6.71
CA PHE A 772 5.03 0.51 -6.62
C PHE A 772 4.30 1.19 -7.80
N LYS A 773 4.41 0.65 -9.02
CA LYS A 773 3.81 1.24 -10.24
C LYS A 773 2.30 1.51 -10.16
N PHE A 774 1.56 0.73 -9.35
CA PHE A 774 0.11 0.90 -9.21
C PHE A 774 -0.29 2.16 -8.46
N ILE A 775 0.64 2.82 -7.75
CA ILE A 775 0.36 4.09 -7.08
C ILE A 775 0.00 5.21 -8.07
N GLU A 776 0.56 5.17 -9.30
CA GLU A 776 0.24 6.12 -10.37
C GLU A 776 -1.26 6.09 -10.66
N ARG A 777 -1.81 4.89 -10.87
CA ARG A 777 -3.23 4.70 -11.18
C ARG A 777 -4.11 4.95 -9.96
N LEU A 778 -3.71 4.49 -8.78
CA LEU A 778 -4.47 4.69 -7.55
C LEU A 778 -4.71 6.18 -7.26
N LEU A 779 -3.67 7.02 -7.38
CA LEU A 779 -3.79 8.45 -7.09
C LEU A 779 -4.35 9.24 -8.27
N LEU A 780 -3.73 9.15 -9.45
CA LEU A 780 -4.06 10.02 -10.57
C LEU A 780 -5.45 9.73 -11.16
N VAL A 781 -5.90 8.47 -11.12
CA VAL A 781 -7.19 8.06 -11.66
C VAL A 781 -8.22 7.95 -10.53
N HIS A 782 -8.08 6.99 -9.61
CA HIS A 782 -9.08 6.74 -8.59
C HIS A 782 -9.20 7.88 -7.58
N GLY A 783 -8.08 8.37 -7.06
CA GLY A 783 -8.08 9.51 -6.14
C GLY A 783 -8.73 10.76 -6.74
N HIS A 784 -8.40 11.09 -7.99
CA HIS A 784 -9.01 12.22 -8.70
C HIS A 784 -10.53 12.05 -8.84
N TRP A 785 -10.99 10.87 -9.23
CA TRP A 785 -12.41 10.56 -9.38
C TRP A 785 -13.15 10.57 -8.05
N CYS A 786 -12.67 9.88 -7.03
CA CYS A 786 -13.31 9.78 -5.72
C CYS A 786 -13.52 11.17 -5.09
N TYR A 787 -12.50 12.04 -5.14
CA TYR A 787 -12.62 13.40 -4.63
C TYR A 787 -13.67 14.24 -5.37
N ASP A 788 -13.61 14.29 -6.71
CA ASP A 788 -14.54 15.13 -7.49
C ASP A 788 -15.98 14.62 -7.41
N ARG A 789 -16.18 13.30 -7.43
CA ARG A 789 -17.48 12.65 -7.26
C ARG A 789 -18.11 13.02 -5.91
N LEU A 790 -17.35 12.84 -4.82
CA LEU A 790 -17.86 13.06 -3.48
C LEU A 790 -18.15 14.54 -3.23
N ALA A 791 -17.25 15.44 -3.66
CA ALA A 791 -17.45 16.88 -3.58
C ALA A 791 -18.75 17.34 -4.29
N ARG A 792 -19.00 16.88 -5.52
CA ARG A 792 -20.21 17.24 -6.28
C ARG A 792 -21.47 16.69 -5.63
N MET A 793 -21.42 15.43 -5.18
CA MET A 793 -22.54 14.78 -4.52
C MET A 793 -22.95 15.54 -3.25
N ILE A 794 -21.99 15.95 -2.41
CA ILE A 794 -22.26 16.72 -1.18
C ILE A 794 -22.93 18.06 -1.53
N LEU A 795 -22.38 18.82 -2.49
CA LEU A 795 -22.96 20.10 -2.90
C LEU A 795 -24.39 19.95 -3.44
N TYR A 796 -24.65 18.91 -4.24
CA TYR A 796 -25.99 18.60 -4.74
C TYR A 796 -26.96 18.24 -3.59
N PHE A 797 -26.50 17.52 -2.57
CA PHE A 797 -27.33 17.16 -1.44
C PHE A 797 -27.75 18.37 -0.60
N PHE A 798 -26.85 19.33 -0.41
CA PHE A 798 -27.19 20.60 0.24
C PHE A 798 -28.18 21.41 -0.60
N LEU A 799 -27.98 21.47 -1.93
CA LEU A 799 -28.89 22.16 -2.84
C LEU A 799 -30.32 21.62 -2.74
N LYS A 800 -30.49 20.30 -2.91
CA LYS A 800 -31.82 19.67 -2.96
C LYS A 800 -32.58 19.82 -1.64
N ASN A 801 -31.89 19.61 -0.51
CA ASN A 801 -32.51 19.71 0.81
C ASN A 801 -32.85 21.15 1.18
N ALA A 802 -31.94 22.10 0.92
CA ALA A 802 -32.21 23.50 1.21
C ALA A 802 -33.37 24.05 0.36
N THR A 803 -33.42 23.69 -0.94
CA THR A 803 -34.51 24.13 -1.84
C THR A 803 -35.86 23.65 -1.31
N PHE A 804 -35.92 22.40 -0.86
CA PHE A 804 -37.12 21.80 -0.29
C PHE A 804 -37.59 22.52 0.98
N VAL A 805 -36.67 22.86 1.88
CA VAL A 805 -36.97 23.58 3.13
C VAL A 805 -37.45 24.99 2.84
N PHE A 806 -36.80 25.71 1.94
CA PHE A 806 -37.22 27.05 1.55
C PHE A 806 -38.61 27.04 0.89
N LEU A 807 -38.93 26.02 0.10
CA LEU A 807 -40.27 25.84 -0.48
C LEU A 807 -41.35 25.74 0.61
N VAL A 808 -41.11 24.95 1.66
CA VAL A 808 -42.02 24.85 2.82
C VAL A 808 -42.10 26.18 3.59
N PHE A 809 -40.98 26.91 3.68
CA PHE A 809 -40.92 28.20 4.36
C PHE A 809 -41.69 29.30 3.62
N TRP A 810 -41.62 29.39 2.29
CA TRP A 810 -42.33 30.42 1.51
C TRP A 810 -43.84 30.35 1.69
N TYR A 811 -44.37 29.14 1.85
CA TYR A 811 -45.79 28.94 2.16
C TYR A 811 -46.21 29.51 3.52
N GLN A 812 -45.29 29.58 4.49
CA GLN A 812 -45.59 30.10 5.82
C GLN A 812 -46.01 31.57 5.82
N LEU A 813 -45.54 32.33 4.83
CA LEU A 813 -45.95 33.71 4.60
C LEU A 813 -47.44 33.85 4.26
N TYR A 814 -48.08 32.78 3.77
CA TYR A 814 -49.46 32.77 3.30
C TYR A 814 -50.44 32.12 4.28
N CYS A 815 -49.94 31.37 5.28
CA CYS A 815 -50.77 30.70 6.28
C CYS A 815 -50.69 31.35 7.67
N GLY A 816 -50.31 32.63 7.74
CA GLY A 816 -50.17 33.37 9.01
C GLY A 816 -49.15 32.77 9.96
N PHE A 817 -48.12 32.10 9.44
CA PHE A 817 -47.11 31.37 10.21
C PHE A 817 -47.67 30.29 11.17
N SER A 818 -48.84 29.72 10.84
CA SER A 818 -49.52 28.67 11.61
C SER A 818 -48.80 27.31 11.61
N SER A 819 -47.61 27.21 11.01
CA SER A 819 -46.85 25.95 10.83
C SER A 819 -47.59 24.88 10.01
N SER A 820 -48.60 25.26 9.21
CA SER A 820 -49.24 24.34 8.27
C SER A 820 -48.29 24.00 7.10
N VAL A 821 -48.31 22.75 6.65
CA VAL A 821 -47.44 22.26 5.58
C VAL A 821 -48.28 21.91 4.37
N LEU A 822 -47.93 22.46 3.21
CA LEU A 822 -48.61 22.20 1.93
C LEU A 822 -48.36 20.79 1.38
N ILE A 823 -47.23 20.17 1.78
CA ILE A 823 -46.78 18.87 1.31
C ILE A 823 -47.33 17.78 2.23
N ASP A 824 -47.90 16.74 1.63
CA ASP A 824 -48.34 15.54 2.34
C ASP A 824 -47.19 14.86 3.12
N GLN A 825 -47.50 14.33 4.30
CA GLN A 825 -46.50 13.78 5.22
C GLN A 825 -45.75 12.58 4.65
N MET A 826 -46.44 11.72 3.87
CA MET A 826 -45.78 10.60 3.21
C MET A 826 -44.80 11.07 2.14
N HIS A 827 -45.15 12.14 1.40
CA HIS A 827 -44.25 12.75 0.43
C HIS A 827 -43.04 13.43 1.09
N LEU A 828 -43.24 14.07 2.25
CA LEU A 828 -42.16 14.68 3.04
C LEU A 828 -41.11 13.63 3.46
N MET A 829 -41.57 12.44 3.89
CA MET A 829 -40.71 11.31 4.25
C MET A 829 -40.06 10.65 3.03
N ALA A 830 -40.83 10.44 1.95
CA ALA A 830 -40.37 9.73 0.76
C ALA A 830 -39.40 10.55 -0.11
N TYR A 831 -39.40 11.88 -0.02
CA TYR A 831 -38.57 12.76 -0.85
C TYR A 831 -37.09 12.41 -0.80
N ASN A 832 -36.51 12.30 0.40
CA ASN A 832 -35.09 11.99 0.59
C ASN A 832 -34.76 10.49 0.51
N LEU A 833 -35.73 9.62 0.79
CA LEU A 833 -35.52 8.18 0.89
C LEU A 833 -35.75 7.45 -0.43
N ALA A 834 -36.80 7.79 -1.17
CA ALA A 834 -37.24 7.07 -2.36
C ALA A 834 -37.06 7.91 -3.64
N PHE A 835 -37.52 9.16 -3.63
CA PHE A 835 -37.62 9.93 -4.88
C PHE A 835 -36.29 10.57 -5.33
N THR A 836 -35.41 10.94 -4.39
CA THR A 836 -34.14 11.61 -4.72
C THR A 836 -32.89 10.87 -4.22
N ALA A 837 -33.02 9.65 -3.72
CA ALA A 837 -31.91 8.92 -3.12
C ALA A 837 -30.90 8.39 -4.17
N PHE A 838 -31.39 7.75 -5.24
CA PHE A 838 -30.54 7.05 -6.21
C PHE A 838 -29.62 7.93 -7.05
N PRO A 839 -30.07 9.08 -7.62
CA PRO A 839 -29.22 9.89 -8.49
C PRO A 839 -27.91 10.39 -7.82
N PRO A 840 -27.91 10.92 -6.57
CA PRO A 840 -26.67 11.28 -5.91
C PRO A 840 -25.71 10.11 -5.72
N ILE A 841 -26.20 8.92 -5.36
CA ILE A 841 -25.36 7.72 -5.18
C ILE A 841 -24.69 7.36 -6.50
N VAL A 842 -25.46 7.34 -7.60
CA VAL A 842 -24.94 6.93 -8.91
C VAL A 842 -23.90 7.93 -9.42
N ILE A 843 -24.09 9.23 -9.20
CA ILE A 843 -23.06 10.22 -9.53
C ILE A 843 -21.83 10.05 -8.66
N GLY A 844 -22.02 9.87 -7.35
CA GLY A 844 -20.96 9.66 -6.37
C GLY A 844 -20.10 8.42 -6.67
N ALA A 845 -20.67 7.39 -7.27
CA ALA A 845 -19.98 6.14 -7.58
C ALA A 845 -19.43 6.08 -9.01
N TYR A 846 -20.21 6.50 -10.02
CA TYR A 846 -19.94 6.19 -11.43
C TYR A 846 -19.53 7.39 -12.29
N ASP A 847 -19.78 8.64 -11.87
CA ASP A 847 -19.51 9.78 -12.75
C ASP A 847 -18.01 9.97 -13.01
N ARG A 848 -17.61 10.20 -14.26
CA ARG A 848 -16.21 10.32 -14.66
C ARG A 848 -15.95 11.69 -15.23
N VAL A 849 -15.14 12.44 -14.49
CA VAL A 849 -14.70 13.79 -14.85
C VAL A 849 -13.88 13.81 -16.14
N ALA A 850 -13.03 12.80 -16.30
CA ALA A 850 -12.17 12.57 -17.44
C ALA A 850 -11.87 11.07 -17.55
N PRO A 851 -11.60 10.54 -18.76
CA PRO A 851 -11.21 9.14 -18.94
C PRO A 851 -9.86 8.84 -18.28
N SER A 852 -9.67 7.60 -17.78
CA SER A 852 -8.48 7.16 -17.04
C SER A 852 -7.18 7.36 -17.83
N THR A 853 -7.22 7.06 -19.12
CA THR A 853 -6.08 7.25 -20.03
C THR A 853 -5.63 8.71 -20.11
N LEU A 854 -6.55 9.69 -20.09
CA LEU A 854 -6.18 11.11 -20.13
C LEU A 854 -5.52 11.57 -18.83
N LEU A 855 -5.98 11.05 -17.69
CA LEU A 855 -5.41 11.38 -16.37
C LEU A 855 -4.00 10.80 -16.21
N THR A 856 -3.75 9.63 -16.81
CA THR A 856 -2.44 8.97 -16.81
C THR A 856 -1.47 9.66 -17.79
N GLU A 857 -1.94 10.01 -19.00
CA GLU A 857 -1.13 10.75 -20.00
C GLU A 857 -0.77 12.18 -19.57
N ARG A 858 -1.64 12.84 -18.80
CA ARG A 858 -1.42 14.21 -18.31
C ARG A 858 -1.57 14.30 -16.79
N PRO A 859 -0.55 13.86 -16.03
CA PRO A 859 -0.58 13.85 -14.57
C PRO A 859 -0.84 15.22 -13.94
N GLY A 860 -0.42 16.32 -14.59
CA GLY A 860 -0.65 17.69 -14.11
C GLY A 860 -2.13 18.06 -13.88
N LEU A 861 -3.08 17.31 -14.46
CA LEU A 861 -4.52 17.49 -14.21
C LEU A 861 -4.93 17.14 -12.76
N TYR A 862 -4.16 16.29 -12.08
CA TYR A 862 -4.37 15.94 -10.69
C TYR A 862 -4.30 17.15 -9.74
N SER A 863 -3.58 18.22 -10.14
CA SER A 863 -3.49 19.48 -9.39
C SER A 863 -4.86 20.10 -9.06
N ALA A 864 -5.89 19.83 -9.86
CA ALA A 864 -7.24 20.32 -9.60
C ALA A 864 -7.89 19.69 -8.35
N SER A 865 -7.74 18.39 -8.15
CA SER A 865 -8.23 17.68 -6.95
C SER A 865 -7.33 17.96 -5.76
N ARG A 866 -6.02 17.99 -5.97
CA ARG A 866 -5.02 18.29 -4.92
C ARG A 866 -5.24 19.64 -4.26
N ARG A 867 -5.63 20.67 -5.03
CA ARG A 867 -5.96 22.01 -4.51
C ARG A 867 -7.40 22.15 -4.01
N GLY A 868 -8.18 21.07 -4.07
CA GLY A 868 -9.58 21.05 -3.66
C GLY A 868 -10.47 22.01 -4.45
N LEU A 869 -10.27 22.11 -5.77
CA LEU A 869 -11.00 23.08 -6.61
C LEU A 869 -12.50 22.77 -6.74
N ALA A 870 -12.91 21.51 -6.54
CA ALA A 870 -14.31 21.10 -6.63
C ALA A 870 -15.12 21.60 -5.42
N TYR A 871 -14.53 21.62 -4.22
CA TYR A 871 -15.21 22.01 -2.98
C TYR A 871 -14.47 23.13 -2.25
N ARG A 872 -14.87 24.38 -2.46
CA ARG A 872 -14.27 25.57 -1.83
C ARG A 872 -15.17 26.10 -0.70
N ALA A 873 -14.62 26.95 0.17
CA ALA A 873 -15.37 27.47 1.32
C ALA A 873 -16.59 28.33 0.89
N HIS A 874 -16.49 29.05 -0.23
CA HIS A 874 -17.61 29.79 -0.80
C HIS A 874 -18.61 28.92 -1.59
N SER A 875 -18.27 27.66 -1.90
CA SER A 875 -19.13 26.79 -2.69
C SER A 875 -20.46 26.53 -1.99
N TYR A 876 -20.44 26.36 -0.66
CA TYR A 876 -21.65 26.21 0.15
C TYR A 876 -22.59 27.42 0.01
N TRP A 877 -22.08 28.63 0.21
CA TRP A 877 -22.89 29.86 0.14
C TRP A 877 -23.48 30.11 -1.26
N LEU A 878 -22.74 29.79 -2.32
CA LEU A 878 -23.26 29.86 -3.68
C LEU A 878 -24.41 28.87 -3.90
N VAL A 879 -24.26 27.64 -3.42
CA VAL A 879 -25.31 26.61 -3.49
C VAL A 879 -26.53 27.01 -2.65
N LEU A 880 -26.34 27.63 -1.50
CA LEU A 880 -27.44 28.12 -0.66
C LEU A 880 -28.19 29.28 -1.34
N ALA A 881 -27.48 30.20 -2.00
CA ALA A 881 -28.12 31.27 -2.77
C ALA A 881 -28.91 30.72 -3.97
N GLU A 882 -28.37 29.69 -4.64
CA GLU A 882 -29.02 29.00 -5.74
C GLU A 882 -30.28 28.25 -5.29
N SER A 883 -30.25 27.60 -4.12
CA SER A 883 -31.45 26.92 -3.57
C SER A 883 -32.57 27.90 -3.20
N VAL A 884 -32.22 29.06 -2.64
CA VAL A 884 -33.17 30.16 -2.40
C VAL A 884 -33.79 30.61 -3.73
N TYR A 885 -32.98 30.89 -4.75
CA TYR A 885 -33.50 31.30 -6.06
C TYR A 885 -34.44 30.25 -6.67
N ILE A 886 -34.03 28.97 -6.71
CA ILE A 886 -34.84 27.89 -7.28
C ILE A 886 -36.17 27.75 -6.51
N SER A 887 -36.12 27.77 -5.17
CA SER A 887 -37.34 27.63 -4.35
C SER A 887 -38.33 28.79 -4.54
N VAL A 888 -37.82 30.02 -4.70
CA VAL A 888 -38.64 31.21 -5.01
C VAL A 888 -39.32 31.02 -6.38
N VAL A 889 -38.57 30.65 -7.42
CA VAL A 889 -39.14 30.44 -8.76
C VAL A 889 -40.22 29.37 -8.74
N ILE A 890 -39.98 28.24 -8.06
CA ILE A 890 -40.99 27.16 -7.95
C ILE A 890 -42.26 27.68 -7.28
N PHE A 891 -42.14 28.25 -6.08
CA PHE A 891 -43.29 28.64 -5.27
C PHE A 891 -44.12 29.73 -5.97
N PHE A 892 -43.47 30.80 -6.43
CA PHE A 892 -44.18 31.94 -6.99
C PHE A 892 -44.76 31.65 -8.38
N THR A 893 -44.12 30.81 -9.20
CA THR A 893 -44.69 30.42 -10.50
C THR A 893 -45.92 29.52 -10.30
N CYS A 894 -45.86 28.54 -9.39
CA CYS A 894 -47.04 27.72 -9.04
C CYS A 894 -48.17 28.59 -8.49
N LYS A 895 -47.86 29.56 -7.62
CA LYS A 895 -48.85 30.52 -7.11
C LYS A 895 -49.49 31.32 -8.24
N CYS A 896 -48.70 31.85 -9.17
CA CYS A 896 -49.22 32.60 -10.31
C CYS A 896 -50.09 31.74 -11.22
N ALA A 897 -49.73 30.46 -11.43
CA ALA A 897 -50.49 29.54 -12.27
C ALA A 897 -51.91 29.25 -11.72
N TYR A 898 -52.05 29.26 -10.39
CA TYR A 898 -53.32 28.98 -9.70
C TYR A 898 -53.94 30.21 -9.04
N THR A 899 -53.50 31.42 -9.42
CA THR A 899 -54.15 32.65 -8.94
C THR A 899 -55.58 32.71 -9.48
N ASP A 900 -56.54 33.08 -8.62
CA ASP A 900 -57.97 33.14 -8.94
C ASP A 900 -58.61 31.79 -9.32
N THR A 901 -58.02 30.67 -8.87
CA THR A 901 -58.57 29.31 -9.02
C THR A 901 -58.85 28.65 -7.67
N ASP A 902 -59.89 27.81 -7.59
CA ASP A 902 -60.30 27.10 -6.38
C ASP A 902 -59.46 25.83 -6.12
N VAL A 903 -58.14 26.00 -6.00
CA VAL A 903 -57.22 24.86 -5.83
C VAL A 903 -57.04 24.48 -4.37
N ASP A 904 -57.22 23.19 -4.10
CA ASP A 904 -56.97 22.61 -2.77
C ASP A 904 -55.49 22.60 -2.39
N ILE A 905 -55.20 22.65 -1.08
CA ILE A 905 -53.85 22.69 -0.52
C ILE A 905 -53.03 21.48 -0.98
N TRP A 906 -53.62 20.29 -1.02
CA TRP A 906 -52.90 19.07 -1.41
C TRP A 906 -52.58 19.04 -2.90
N LEU A 907 -53.46 19.57 -3.75
CA LEU A 907 -53.21 19.69 -5.19
C LEU A 907 -52.13 20.74 -5.48
N PHE A 908 -52.23 21.91 -4.84
CA PHE A 908 -51.17 22.93 -4.90
C PHE A 908 -49.83 22.37 -4.42
N GLY A 909 -49.86 21.58 -3.34
CA GLY A 909 -48.67 20.98 -2.78
C GLY A 909 -48.06 19.91 -3.67
N LEU A 910 -48.87 19.07 -4.28
CA LEU A 910 -48.42 18.07 -5.24
C LEU A 910 -47.79 18.72 -6.49
N CYS A 911 -48.34 19.85 -6.96
CA CYS A 911 -47.75 20.62 -8.05
C CYS A 911 -46.35 21.15 -7.70
N ASN A 912 -46.22 21.80 -6.54
CA ASN A 912 -44.94 22.29 -6.03
C ASN A 912 -43.90 21.16 -5.85
N MET A 913 -44.36 20.01 -5.34
CA MET A 913 -43.54 18.80 -5.18
C MET A 913 -43.04 18.25 -6.50
N THR A 914 -43.93 18.15 -7.49
CA THR A 914 -43.58 17.66 -8.83
C THR A 914 -42.55 18.59 -9.47
N CYS A 915 -42.78 19.91 -9.43
CA CYS A 915 -41.84 20.90 -9.96
C CYS A 915 -40.47 20.77 -9.28
N CYS A 916 -40.43 20.71 -7.94
CA CYS A 916 -39.20 20.55 -7.18
C CYS A 916 -38.45 19.25 -7.56
N LEU A 917 -39.15 18.12 -7.66
CA LEU A 917 -38.54 16.85 -8.04
C LEU A 917 -37.96 16.90 -9.46
N VAL A 918 -38.75 17.33 -10.45
CA VAL A 918 -38.32 17.41 -11.85
C VAL A 918 -37.12 18.34 -12.00
N ILE A 919 -37.15 19.51 -11.35
CA ILE A 919 -36.03 20.45 -11.35
C ILE A 919 -34.78 19.82 -10.75
N MET A 920 -34.88 19.11 -9.62
CA MET A 920 -33.71 18.44 -9.03
C MET A 920 -33.15 17.34 -9.94
N LEU A 921 -34.01 16.56 -10.60
CA LEU A 921 -33.62 15.52 -11.55
C LEU A 921 -32.97 16.09 -12.82
N VAL A 922 -33.47 17.20 -13.35
CA VAL A 922 -32.86 17.86 -14.51
C VAL A 922 -31.58 18.61 -14.10
N TYR A 923 -31.54 19.21 -12.91
CA TYR A 923 -30.33 19.85 -12.38
C TYR A 923 -29.17 18.86 -12.30
N VAL A 924 -29.43 17.68 -11.73
CA VAL A 924 -28.42 16.63 -11.59
C VAL A 924 -28.02 16.04 -12.95
N ALA A 925 -28.94 15.98 -13.91
CA ALA A 925 -28.65 15.63 -15.30
C ALA A 925 -27.71 16.64 -15.98
N ILE A 926 -27.89 17.94 -15.74
CA ILE A 926 -27.01 19.00 -16.28
C ILE A 926 -25.60 18.93 -15.69
N GLU A 927 -25.49 18.62 -14.39
CA GLU A 927 -24.18 18.55 -13.70
C GLU A 927 -23.41 17.26 -14.02
N THR A 928 -24.10 16.22 -14.49
CA THR A 928 -23.50 14.93 -14.88
C THR A 928 -22.55 15.07 -16.07
N ARG A 929 -21.31 14.58 -15.91
CA ARG A 929 -20.26 14.76 -16.94
C ARG A 929 -20.13 13.59 -17.90
N SER A 930 -20.36 12.37 -17.43
CA SER A 930 -20.23 11.16 -18.24
C SER A 930 -21.51 10.34 -18.25
N TRP A 931 -22.37 10.57 -19.25
CA TRP A 931 -23.61 9.82 -19.43
C TRP A 931 -23.37 8.32 -19.60
N THR A 932 -23.95 7.54 -18.70
CA THR A 932 -23.97 6.06 -18.73
C THR A 932 -25.42 5.55 -18.61
N VAL A 933 -25.65 4.31 -19.03
CA VAL A 933 -26.97 3.66 -18.89
C VAL A 933 -27.44 3.64 -17.43
N ILE A 934 -26.52 3.44 -16.48
CA ILE A 934 -26.84 3.42 -15.04
C ILE A 934 -27.36 4.78 -14.57
N GLN A 935 -26.73 5.87 -14.98
CA GLN A 935 -27.20 7.22 -14.66
C GLN A 935 -28.56 7.51 -15.28
N LEU A 936 -28.77 7.13 -16.54
CA LEU A 936 -30.05 7.30 -17.21
C LEU A 936 -31.16 6.55 -16.45
N LEU A 937 -30.92 5.27 -16.12
CA LEU A 937 -31.86 4.44 -15.35
C LEU A 937 -32.14 5.01 -13.96
N ALA A 938 -31.14 5.60 -13.30
CA ALA A 938 -31.34 6.22 -11.99
C ALA A 938 -32.23 7.46 -12.07
N LEU A 939 -32.07 8.29 -13.11
CA LEU A 939 -32.88 9.49 -13.31
C LEU A 939 -34.32 9.14 -13.71
N THR A 940 -34.49 8.29 -14.73
CA THR A 940 -35.82 7.88 -15.20
C THR A 940 -36.53 7.01 -14.18
N GLY A 941 -35.79 6.14 -13.47
CA GLY A 941 -36.31 5.31 -12.40
C GLY A 941 -36.80 6.13 -11.21
N SER A 942 -36.10 7.21 -10.84
CA SER A 942 -36.54 8.13 -9.77
C SER A 942 -37.81 8.88 -10.15
N LEU A 943 -37.90 9.36 -11.40
CA LEU A 943 -39.09 10.02 -11.93
C LEU A 943 -40.29 9.06 -11.98
N GLY A 944 -40.08 7.84 -12.50
CA GLY A 944 -41.11 6.81 -12.56
C GLY A 944 -41.57 6.37 -11.18
N ALA A 945 -40.65 6.20 -10.22
CA ALA A 945 -40.97 5.85 -8.85
C ALA A 945 -41.86 6.90 -8.18
N PHE A 946 -41.64 8.19 -8.42
CA PHE A 946 -42.53 9.25 -7.91
C PHE A 946 -43.96 9.11 -8.43
N PHE A 947 -44.15 9.07 -9.75
CA PHE A 947 -45.50 8.98 -10.31
C PHE A 947 -46.21 7.67 -9.92
N VAL A 948 -45.52 6.53 -10.02
CA VAL A 948 -46.11 5.22 -9.71
C VAL A 948 -46.44 5.08 -8.24
N LEU A 949 -45.52 5.42 -7.33
CA LEU A 949 -45.76 5.29 -5.89
C LEU A 949 -46.82 6.28 -5.41
N THR A 950 -46.84 7.51 -5.92
CA THR A 950 -47.87 8.49 -5.55
C THR A 950 -49.25 8.10 -6.08
N LEU A 951 -49.36 7.62 -7.32
CA LEU A 951 -50.62 7.10 -7.87
C LEU A 951 -51.13 5.91 -7.05
N LEU A 952 -50.27 4.94 -6.74
CA LEU A 952 -50.64 3.78 -5.93
C LEU A 952 -51.06 4.21 -4.51
N TYR A 953 -50.30 5.11 -3.88
CA TYR A 953 -50.59 5.61 -2.54
C TYR A 953 -51.96 6.30 -2.48
N GLN A 954 -52.24 7.23 -3.40
CA GLN A 954 -53.48 8.02 -3.37
C GLN A 954 -54.73 7.27 -3.86
N THR A 955 -54.56 6.13 -4.54
CA THR A 955 -55.67 5.25 -4.94
C THR A 955 -56.01 4.23 -3.87
N VAL A 956 -55.00 3.58 -3.29
CA VAL A 956 -55.17 2.47 -2.34
C VAL A 956 -55.42 3.00 -0.92
N CYS A 957 -54.77 4.10 -0.54
CA CYS A 957 -54.72 4.55 0.85
C CYS A 957 -55.74 5.65 1.14
N ILE A 958 -57.03 5.29 1.18
CA ILE A 958 -58.11 6.24 1.45
C ILE A 958 -58.09 6.72 2.91
N SER A 959 -57.84 5.81 3.86
CA SER A 959 -57.85 6.11 5.31
C SER A 959 -56.75 5.35 6.08
N CYS A 960 -55.53 5.22 5.54
CA CYS A 960 -54.46 4.57 6.29
C CYS A 960 -53.77 5.52 7.28
N PHE A 961 -53.21 4.93 8.33
CA PHE A 961 -52.32 5.59 9.30
C PHE A 961 -52.90 6.80 10.05
N ARG A 962 -54.23 7.01 10.02
CA ARG A 962 -54.92 8.19 10.59
C ARG A 962 -54.40 9.53 10.03
N LEU A 963 -53.85 9.51 8.82
CA LEU A 963 -53.41 10.70 8.10
C LEU A 963 -54.59 11.33 7.34
N PRO A 964 -54.55 12.64 7.03
CA PRO A 964 -55.52 13.28 6.14
C PRO A 964 -55.57 12.55 4.79
N SER A 965 -56.78 12.29 4.28
CA SER A 965 -56.95 11.58 3.02
C SER A 965 -56.57 12.48 1.83
N THR A 966 -55.56 12.07 1.06
CA THR A 966 -55.18 12.69 -0.23
C THR A 966 -55.72 11.89 -1.41
N TYR A 967 -56.95 11.38 -1.28
CA TYR A 967 -57.58 10.50 -2.25
C TYR A 967 -57.68 11.17 -3.63
N TYR A 968 -57.20 10.47 -4.67
CA TYR A 968 -57.32 10.87 -6.09
C TYR A 968 -56.70 12.21 -6.52
N VAL A 969 -55.94 12.90 -5.66
CA VAL A 969 -55.35 14.22 -5.96
C VAL A 969 -54.44 14.18 -7.20
N MET A 970 -53.63 13.13 -7.37
CA MET A 970 -52.70 12.93 -8.50
C MET A 970 -53.44 12.62 -9.80
N HIS A 971 -54.58 11.93 -9.74
CA HIS A 971 -55.41 11.71 -10.93
C HIS A 971 -55.96 13.02 -11.46
N HIS A 972 -56.43 13.90 -10.56
CA HIS A 972 -56.87 15.24 -10.92
C HIS A 972 -55.71 16.12 -11.42
N ALA A 973 -54.54 16.06 -10.77
CA ALA A 973 -53.36 16.82 -11.18
C ALA A 973 -52.88 16.44 -12.61
N ILE A 974 -52.78 15.15 -12.91
CA ILE A 974 -52.30 14.68 -14.23
C ILE A 974 -53.28 15.03 -15.35
N ALA A 975 -54.59 15.07 -15.06
CA ALA A 975 -55.61 15.43 -16.03
C ALA A 975 -55.66 16.94 -16.33
N ASP A 976 -55.16 17.78 -15.42
CA ASP A 976 -55.15 19.23 -15.58
C ASP A 976 -54.00 19.70 -16.49
N PRO A 977 -54.25 20.41 -17.61
CA PRO A 977 -53.20 20.98 -18.43
C PRO A 977 -52.39 22.09 -17.74
N ILE A 978 -52.98 22.81 -16.77
CA ILE A 978 -52.29 23.89 -16.04
C ILE A 978 -51.12 23.31 -15.22
N TYR A 979 -51.31 22.12 -14.65
CA TYR A 979 -50.27 21.40 -13.92
C TYR A 979 -49.01 21.14 -14.78
N TRP A 980 -49.18 20.61 -16.00
CA TRP A 980 -48.04 20.34 -16.89
C TRP A 980 -47.36 21.61 -17.39
N LEU A 981 -48.13 22.65 -17.70
CA LEU A 981 -47.60 23.96 -18.09
C LEU A 981 -46.76 24.57 -16.95
N ALA A 982 -47.26 24.50 -15.71
CA ALA A 982 -46.54 24.98 -14.53
C ALA A 982 -45.22 24.22 -14.34
N VAL A 983 -45.20 22.88 -14.49
CA VAL A 983 -43.99 22.06 -14.40
C VAL A 983 -42.96 22.45 -15.48
N ILE A 984 -43.38 22.65 -16.72
CA ILE A 984 -42.46 23.02 -17.81
C ILE A 984 -41.90 24.43 -17.58
N LEU A 985 -42.77 25.41 -17.29
CA LEU A 985 -42.37 26.81 -17.11
C LEU A 985 -41.42 26.98 -15.92
N THR A 986 -41.76 26.37 -14.77
CA THR A 986 -40.89 26.38 -13.58
C THR A 986 -39.53 25.75 -13.85
N THR A 987 -39.49 24.63 -14.58
CA THR A 987 -38.24 23.94 -14.91
C THR A 987 -37.33 24.81 -15.78
N VAL A 988 -37.89 25.46 -16.81
CA VAL A 988 -37.12 26.35 -17.69
C VAL A 988 -36.64 27.59 -16.92
N ALA A 989 -37.52 28.25 -16.17
CA ALA A 989 -37.19 29.50 -15.45
C ALA A 989 -36.14 29.28 -14.34
N SER A 990 -36.20 28.15 -13.63
CA SER A 990 -35.27 27.84 -12.55
C SER A 990 -33.87 27.45 -13.07
N LEU A 991 -33.78 26.71 -14.17
CA LEU A 991 -32.51 26.18 -14.66
C LEU A 991 -31.81 27.07 -15.71
N ALA A 992 -32.53 28.02 -16.32
CA ALA A 992 -31.95 28.92 -17.33
C ALA A 992 -30.69 29.67 -16.86
N PRO A 993 -30.64 30.28 -15.65
CA PRO A 993 -29.43 30.98 -15.19
C PRO A 993 -28.22 30.05 -15.06
N ARG A 994 -28.46 28.81 -14.58
CA ARG A 994 -27.41 27.81 -14.39
C ARG A 994 -26.86 27.34 -15.73
N LEU A 995 -27.74 27.06 -16.70
CA LEU A 995 -27.34 26.68 -18.05
C LEU A 995 -26.54 27.81 -18.73
N ALA A 996 -27.01 29.06 -18.59
CA ALA A 996 -26.30 30.24 -19.10
C ALA A 996 -24.91 30.38 -18.46
N TYR A 997 -24.79 30.22 -17.14
CA TYR A 997 -23.51 30.24 -16.44
C TYR A 997 -22.54 29.16 -16.96
N HIS A 998 -23.01 27.92 -17.13
CA HIS A 998 -22.18 26.85 -17.70
C HIS A 998 -21.76 27.15 -19.15
N ALA A 999 -22.67 27.65 -19.99
CA ALA A 999 -22.38 28.01 -21.36
C ALA A 999 -21.32 29.12 -21.45
N VAL A 1000 -21.48 30.19 -20.67
CA VAL A 1000 -20.52 31.31 -20.61
C VAL A 1000 -19.17 30.84 -20.06
N ARG A 1001 -19.16 30.10 -18.94
CA ARG A 1001 -17.91 29.60 -18.34
C ARG A 1001 -17.14 28.68 -19.28
N ASN A 1002 -17.83 27.75 -19.93
CA ASN A 1002 -17.20 26.79 -20.84
C ASN A 1002 -16.71 27.46 -22.13
N SER A 1003 -17.37 28.54 -22.57
CA SER A 1003 -16.98 29.28 -23.79
C SER A 1003 -15.85 30.27 -23.54
N VAL A 1004 -15.91 31.06 -22.46
CA VAL A 1004 -14.98 32.18 -22.22
C VAL A 1004 -13.69 31.71 -21.52
N ARG A 1005 -13.79 30.85 -20.51
CA ARG A 1005 -12.62 30.34 -19.74
C ARG A 1005 -12.82 28.87 -19.35
N PRO A 1006 -12.70 27.93 -20.31
CA PRO A 1006 -12.77 26.51 -20.00
C PRO A 1006 -11.63 26.12 -19.03
N GLY A 1007 -11.97 25.38 -17.98
CA GLY A 1007 -10.99 24.89 -17.01
C GLY A 1007 -9.94 23.99 -17.67
N ALA A 1008 -8.76 23.84 -17.05
CA ALA A 1008 -7.66 23.03 -17.61
C ALA A 1008 -8.09 21.60 -17.96
N LEU A 1009 -8.90 20.97 -17.11
CA LEU A 1009 -9.50 19.66 -17.35
C LEU A 1009 -10.48 19.67 -18.53
N GLY A 1010 -11.37 20.67 -18.59
CA GLY A 1010 -12.31 20.84 -19.70
C GLY A 1010 -11.60 21.04 -21.04
N ARG A 1011 -10.53 21.82 -21.08
CA ARG A 1011 -9.67 21.99 -22.28
C ARG A 1011 -9.02 20.68 -22.69
N ALA A 1012 -8.50 19.90 -21.73
CA ALA A 1012 -7.88 18.61 -22.03
C ALA A 1012 -8.88 17.61 -22.61
N VAL A 1013 -10.08 17.53 -22.03
CA VAL A 1013 -11.16 16.67 -22.54
C VAL A 1013 -11.64 17.12 -23.93
N LEU A 1014 -11.85 18.42 -24.13
CA LEU A 1014 -12.24 18.97 -25.44
C LEU A 1014 -11.17 18.75 -26.50
N ALA A 1015 -9.90 18.96 -26.18
CA ALA A 1015 -8.78 18.69 -27.09
C ALA A 1015 -8.72 17.21 -27.49
N ARG A 1016 -8.94 16.30 -26.53
CA ARG A 1016 -9.02 14.86 -26.82
C ARG A 1016 -10.23 14.54 -27.70
N ARG A 1017 -11.41 15.09 -27.41
CA ARG A 1017 -12.62 14.90 -28.25
C ARG A 1017 -12.41 15.40 -29.68
N ARG A 1018 -11.68 16.51 -29.86
CA ARG A 1018 -11.31 17.01 -31.19
C ARG A 1018 -10.37 16.06 -31.93
N ARG A 1019 -9.38 15.47 -31.24
CA ARG A 1019 -8.47 14.46 -31.81
C ARG A 1019 -9.17 13.13 -32.13
N ALA A 1020 -10.13 12.74 -31.29
CA ALA A 1020 -10.88 11.49 -31.43
C ALA A 1020 -12.05 11.56 -32.43
N ARG A 1021 -12.33 12.72 -33.02
CA ARG A 1021 -13.16 12.82 -34.24
C ARG A 1021 -12.23 12.65 -35.45
N PRO A 1022 -12.02 11.44 -35.99
CA PRO A 1022 -11.35 11.31 -37.27
C PRO A 1022 -12.22 11.98 -38.34
N TYR A 1023 -11.63 12.86 -39.15
CA TYR A 1023 -11.89 13.05 -40.59
C TYR A 1023 -13.32 12.99 -41.18
N ALA A 1024 -14.40 13.14 -40.39
CA ALA A 1024 -15.78 13.13 -40.89
C ALA A 1024 -16.27 14.51 -41.35
N ALA A 1025 -15.45 15.55 -41.29
CA ALA A 1025 -15.83 16.94 -41.62
C ALA A 1025 -15.33 17.42 -43.00
N HIS A 1026 -14.75 16.55 -43.84
CA HIS A 1026 -14.24 16.93 -45.17
C HIS A 1026 -15.03 16.39 -46.37
N TYR A 1027 -16.24 15.86 -46.17
CA TYR A 1027 -17.10 15.38 -47.27
C TYR A 1027 -18.29 16.31 -47.62
N HIS A 1028 -18.17 17.61 -47.35
CA HIS A 1028 -19.15 18.60 -47.80
C HIS A 1028 -18.51 19.74 -48.60
N THR A 1029 -17.78 19.39 -49.66
CA THR A 1029 -17.51 20.30 -50.79
C THR A 1029 -17.42 19.47 -52.07
N PRO A 1030 -18.38 19.58 -53.01
CA PRO A 1030 -18.36 18.82 -54.25
C PRO A 1030 -17.51 19.54 -55.31
N SER A 1031 -16.26 19.88 -55.00
CA SER A 1031 -15.29 20.40 -55.99
C SER A 1031 -13.93 20.66 -55.35
N ALA A 1032 -13.09 19.64 -55.23
CA ALA A 1032 -11.64 19.82 -55.24
C ALA A 1032 -10.96 18.45 -55.34
N SER A 1033 -10.51 18.15 -56.56
CA SER A 1033 -9.49 17.15 -56.83
C SER A 1033 -8.20 17.43 -56.05
N ALA A 1034 -7.51 16.35 -55.67
CA ALA A 1034 -6.09 16.26 -55.32
C ALA A 1034 -5.65 16.72 -53.91
N HIS A 1035 -5.33 15.76 -53.04
CA HIS A 1035 -3.94 15.33 -52.79
C HIS A 1035 -3.94 14.24 -51.71
N VAL A 1036 -3.68 13.00 -52.12
CA VAL A 1036 -3.45 11.87 -51.21
C VAL A 1036 -2.07 12.04 -50.61
N TYR A 1037 -1.99 12.50 -49.36
CA TYR A 1037 -0.76 12.47 -48.58
C TYR A 1037 -0.64 11.06 -47.96
N ARG A 1038 0.29 10.25 -48.48
CA ARG A 1038 0.74 9.02 -47.81
C ARG A 1038 1.55 9.42 -46.57
N PRO A 1039 1.26 8.89 -45.37
CA PRO A 1039 2.24 8.93 -44.29
C PRO A 1039 3.36 7.95 -44.67
N THR A 1040 4.56 8.48 -44.89
CA THR A 1040 5.79 7.70 -44.86
C THR A 1040 6.09 7.36 -43.41
N ASP A 1041 6.00 6.08 -43.06
CA ASP A 1041 6.58 5.55 -41.82
C ASP A 1041 8.10 5.43 -42.01
N GLU A 1042 8.86 6.14 -41.17
CA GLU A 1042 10.21 5.73 -40.80
C GLU A 1042 10.06 4.47 -39.94
N ASP A 1043 10.16 3.30 -40.57
CA ASP A 1043 10.87 2.12 -40.08
C ASP A 1043 10.48 0.92 -40.95
N GLY A 1044 11.37 0.59 -41.88
CA GLY A 1044 11.19 -0.51 -42.82
C GLY A 1044 11.16 -1.87 -42.13
N LEU A 1045 9.96 -2.42 -41.91
CA LEU A 1045 9.73 -3.86 -41.80
C LEU A 1045 8.28 -4.18 -42.17
N HIS A 1046 8.10 -4.79 -43.34
CA HIS A 1046 6.83 -5.28 -43.86
C HIS A 1046 6.24 -6.36 -42.93
N LYS A 1047 5.02 -6.13 -42.41
CA LYS A 1047 4.10 -7.20 -41.98
C LYS A 1047 3.01 -7.41 -43.04
N PRO A 1048 2.68 -8.65 -43.43
CA PRO A 1048 1.67 -8.93 -44.43
C PRO A 1048 0.25 -8.62 -43.92
N GLN A 1049 -0.55 -8.03 -44.81
CA GLN A 1049 -1.94 -7.64 -44.61
C GLN A 1049 -2.87 -8.86 -44.65
N THR A 1050 -3.12 -9.48 -43.51
CA THR A 1050 -4.33 -10.28 -43.28
C THR A 1050 -4.63 -10.20 -41.78
N GLU A 1051 -5.89 -9.91 -41.42
CA GLU A 1051 -6.42 -9.67 -40.06
C GLU A 1051 -6.56 -8.20 -39.63
N VAL A 1052 -7.32 -7.42 -40.41
CA VAL A 1052 -8.12 -6.32 -39.84
C VAL A 1052 -9.52 -6.38 -40.47
N ALA A 1053 -10.30 -7.38 -40.08
CA ALA A 1053 -11.72 -7.45 -40.37
C ALA A 1053 -12.43 -8.32 -39.33
N ALA A 1054 -12.69 -7.74 -38.16
CA ALA A 1054 -13.87 -7.99 -37.31
C ALA A 1054 -13.58 -7.45 -35.90
N ILE A 1055 -13.96 -6.20 -35.63
CA ILE A 1055 -14.57 -5.76 -34.37
C ILE A 1055 -15.40 -4.52 -34.78
N THR A 1056 -16.70 -4.73 -34.95
CA THR A 1056 -17.74 -3.72 -34.73
C THR A 1056 -18.55 -4.16 -33.53
#